data_AF-A0A371AXS2-F1
#
_entry.id   AF-A0A371AXS2-F1
#
_cell.length_a   1.000
_cell.length_b   1.000
_cell.length_c   1.000
_cell.angle_alpha   90.00
_cell.angle_beta   90.00
_cell.angle_gamma   90.00
#
_symmetry.space_group_name_H-M   'P 1'
#
loop_
_entity.id
_entity.type
_entity.pdbx_description
1 polymer ?
#
loop_
_entity_poly.entity_id
_entity_poly.type
_entity_poly.pdbx_seq_one_letter_code
_entity_poly.pdbx_strand_id
1 'polypeptide(L)'
;MQTLNRKKIVNRFLLLLVIFLCMTKTVQASTTLSNPQTVEEASTQSFKVSFHTRGGTSISSKQVKTNSKLSKPKNPIRLNYKFEGWYHGNKKFNFKQKVTSNIILTARWSKVKVNRTSIKRLKNISKAKVTVSYKKVSKAKGYQIDIATSRNFRSHRITYNTTRTSRTIRNLIKGKTYYVRVRAYKIDSANRKIYGRYSSKKKIKIAKGLKLVTASATSAKITSCKLRSKKTVTVKAKANGIIRSVGDYYYLFALPSYKSSLSKSAKPLDSTRKGSSFSFSFPLNKDTSKSVLQKKFVIAVKSSSKSYRIVSSGKYITNPEKSAKYTYAFTKTRSKKGLQVNINYMKDAADLGIKHTAVNLPINTVIAASYEQNDTFGIPYQYNGKTYWFSKLVLHNYDSAFKAFQDKNVVVSAILLLDWNSDLSYLIDPSARQMGHNYYGLNTRSKKSRAHLEATFSFLAERYSGANGYGKVVNWILGNEVNNYNVWNYAGSTSLTKNAQRYADSFRLVSSAIRSVNKNARIYISLDHLWNTRVPGSFTSKSFLDAFARALKQQGNIKFNIAYHPYPSPLIAPEFWKNICNDLTKSSYSPVINMGNINVLTNYVRRNFGSSTRIILSEQGFTSVKSGIHVEKTQAAAIAYAYYLTEFNPMIDSFILHRHIDHKVEMDQGLYLGLWKNKPNTMEDPGQKKYAWKVFKYMDTRYSNKYSKFALNIIGARSWYSIIPNFRPSRFRYMY
;
A
#
# COMPACT_ATOMS: atom_id res chain seq x y z
N MET A 1 23.09 13.46 39.27
CA MET A 1 22.35 14.55 39.94
C MET A 1 22.03 15.62 38.88
N GLN A 2 20.84 16.23 38.78
CA GLN A 2 20.27 17.33 39.61
C GLN A 2 21.18 18.57 39.70
N THR A 3 20.77 19.85 39.55
CA THR A 3 19.62 20.58 38.92
C THR A 3 20.07 22.07 38.69
N LEU A 4 19.34 23.18 38.40
CA LEU A 4 17.91 23.53 38.21
C LEU A 4 17.73 24.90 37.47
N ASN A 5 16.87 25.01 36.43
CA ASN A 5 16.16 26.26 35.97
C ASN A 5 17.00 27.51 35.50
N ARG A 6 16.55 28.47 34.65
CA ARG A 6 15.24 28.75 33.99
C ARG A 6 15.33 29.75 32.79
N LYS A 7 14.23 29.82 32.02
CA LYS A 7 13.73 30.93 31.13
C LYS A 7 14.32 31.16 29.70
N LYS A 8 13.62 30.56 28.71
CA LYS A 8 13.00 31.17 27.50
C LYS A 8 13.68 32.35 26.76
N ILE A 9 13.75 32.25 25.41
CA ILE A 9 12.82 32.89 24.45
C ILE A 9 12.95 32.21 23.05
N VAL A 10 11.97 32.40 22.15
CA VAL A 10 11.89 31.73 20.83
C VAL A 10 11.39 32.68 19.74
N ASN A 11 12.11 32.80 18.61
CA ASN A 11 11.55 32.80 17.23
C ASN A 11 12.62 33.04 16.15
N ARG A 12 12.46 32.38 14.99
CA ARG A 12 12.87 32.90 13.66
C ARG A 12 11.79 32.55 12.64
N PHE A 13 11.50 33.50 11.75
CA PHE A 13 10.61 33.34 10.59
C PHE A 13 11.40 32.87 9.36
N LEU A 14 10.70 32.48 8.28
CA LEU A 14 11.31 32.17 6.99
C LEU A 14 10.41 32.65 5.82
N LEU A 15 11.05 33.37 4.88
CA LEU A 15 10.87 33.48 3.41
C LEU A 15 9.48 33.30 2.74
N LEU A 16 9.20 33.86 1.56
CA LEU A 16 9.60 35.10 0.83
C LEU A 16 8.86 35.09 -0.54
N LEU A 17 8.94 36.22 -1.26
CA LEU A 17 9.09 36.41 -2.73
C LEU A 17 8.15 37.53 -3.27
N VAL A 18 8.56 38.44 -4.17
CA VAL A 18 9.92 38.91 -4.59
C VAL A 18 9.79 40.19 -5.47
N ILE A 19 10.91 40.83 -5.83
CA ILE A 19 11.09 41.89 -6.87
C ILE A 19 10.58 43.31 -6.47
N PHE A 20 11.32 44.43 -6.62
CA PHE A 20 12.70 44.67 -7.12
C PHE A 20 13.38 45.90 -6.47
N LEU A 21 14.73 45.98 -6.61
CA LEU A 21 15.68 47.12 -6.78
C LEU A 21 15.33 48.57 -6.31
N CYS A 22 16.30 49.45 -5.94
CA CYS A 22 17.76 49.36 -5.71
C CYS A 22 18.29 50.62 -4.95
N MET A 23 19.60 50.66 -4.65
CA MET A 23 20.42 51.87 -4.33
C MET A 23 20.09 52.68 -3.03
N THR A 24 21.02 53.36 -2.35
CA THR A 24 22.38 52.99 -1.87
C THR A 24 22.83 53.91 -0.72
N LYS A 25 23.77 53.41 0.10
CA LYS A 25 24.71 54.13 0.99
C LYS A 25 24.19 54.93 2.20
N THR A 26 25.07 54.99 3.19
CA THR A 26 25.06 55.74 4.45
C THR A 26 25.97 56.97 4.36
N VAL A 27 25.84 57.91 5.31
CA VAL A 27 26.97 58.58 6.02
C VAL A 27 26.43 59.37 7.23
N GLN A 28 27.30 59.69 8.20
CA GLN A 28 26.98 60.51 9.39
C GLN A 28 27.07 62.02 9.09
N ALA A 29 26.52 62.85 9.99
CA ALA A 29 26.51 64.30 9.84
C ALA A 29 27.74 65.00 10.44
N SER A 30 28.07 66.18 9.91
CA SER A 30 28.62 67.33 10.65
C SER A 30 28.44 68.62 9.81
N THR A 31 28.29 69.77 10.49
CA THR A 31 28.65 71.19 10.13
C THR A 31 28.60 71.67 8.65
N THR A 32 28.16 72.87 8.24
CA THR A 32 27.57 74.14 8.79
C THR A 32 27.19 75.03 7.56
N LEU A 33 26.55 76.22 7.54
CA LEU A 33 26.02 77.21 8.52
C LEU A 33 24.94 78.11 7.84
N SER A 34 24.48 79.15 8.54
CA SER A 34 24.02 80.49 8.07
C SER A 34 22.90 80.68 7.01
N ASN A 35 21.71 81.02 7.54
CA ASN A 35 20.87 82.18 7.15
C ASN A 35 20.03 82.12 5.82
N PRO A 36 19.01 82.99 5.62
CA PRO A 36 17.65 82.65 6.07
C PRO A 36 16.51 82.92 5.06
N GLN A 37 15.37 82.21 5.18
CA GLN A 37 14.02 82.81 5.12
C GLN A 37 12.86 81.84 5.46
N THR A 38 11.74 82.45 5.85
CA THR A 38 10.44 81.95 6.34
C THR A 38 9.75 80.78 5.61
N VAL A 39 9.21 79.82 6.39
CA VAL A 39 7.85 79.24 6.24
C VAL A 39 7.28 78.91 7.64
N GLU A 40 5.96 79.02 7.84
CA GLU A 40 5.28 78.76 9.14
C GLU A 40 5.34 77.29 9.61
N GLU A 41 5.65 77.06 10.90
CA GLU A 41 5.33 75.78 11.57
C GLU A 41 3.84 75.68 11.91
N ALA A 42 3.02 75.31 10.93
CA ALA A 42 1.60 75.03 11.12
C ALA A 42 1.38 73.83 12.06
N SER A 43 1.21 74.09 13.37
CA SER A 43 1.07 73.04 14.39
C SER A 43 -0.04 72.04 14.04
N THR A 44 0.32 70.78 13.77
CA THR A 44 -0.67 69.79 13.29
C THR A 44 -1.54 69.28 14.43
N GLN A 45 -2.57 70.06 14.78
CA GLN A 45 -3.61 69.74 15.76
C GLN A 45 -4.14 68.31 15.52
N SER A 46 -4.38 67.57 16.61
CA SER A 46 -4.83 66.19 16.55
C SER A 46 -5.90 65.89 17.58
N PHE A 47 -6.85 65.04 17.20
CA PHE A 47 -8.05 64.76 17.96
C PHE A 47 -8.06 63.34 18.50
N LYS A 48 -8.42 63.23 19.79
CA LYS A 48 -8.54 61.99 20.54
C LYS A 48 -9.89 61.33 20.27
N VAL A 49 -9.85 60.11 19.73
CA VAL A 49 -11.01 59.24 19.60
C VAL A 49 -10.99 58.18 20.70
N SER A 50 -11.95 58.25 21.60
CA SER A 50 -12.13 57.29 22.72
C SER A 50 -13.22 56.27 22.40
N PHE A 51 -13.03 54.99 22.77
CA PHE A 51 -13.95 53.90 22.42
C PHE A 51 -14.68 53.32 23.65
N HIS A 52 -15.90 53.79 23.91
CA HIS A 52 -16.72 53.27 24.99
C HIS A 52 -17.47 52.00 24.56
N THR A 53 -16.92 50.83 24.89
CA THR A 53 -17.35 49.52 24.37
C THR A 53 -18.66 48.98 24.96
N ARG A 54 -19.23 49.64 25.99
CA ARG A 54 -20.46 49.24 26.71
C ARG A 54 -20.53 47.74 27.00
N GLY A 55 -19.56 47.25 27.78
CA GLY A 55 -19.47 45.85 28.22
C GLY A 55 -18.99 44.85 27.17
N GLY A 56 -18.36 45.34 26.09
CA GLY A 56 -17.53 44.51 25.21
C GLY A 56 -16.03 44.65 25.53
N THR A 57 -15.20 43.76 25.00
CA THR A 57 -13.72 43.82 25.09
C THR A 57 -13.19 45.24 24.86
N SER A 58 -12.32 45.72 25.75
CA SER A 58 -11.66 47.03 25.70
C SER A 58 -10.93 47.28 24.37
N ILE A 59 -10.91 48.56 23.96
CA ILE A 59 -10.21 49.06 22.78
C ILE A 59 -9.60 50.41 23.17
N SER A 60 -8.29 50.54 23.03
CA SER A 60 -7.55 51.77 23.34
C SER A 60 -7.98 52.93 22.44
N SER A 61 -7.92 54.17 22.96
CA SER A 61 -8.12 55.38 22.17
C SER A 61 -7.08 55.55 21.06
N LYS A 62 -7.41 56.32 20.03
CA LYS A 62 -6.50 56.72 18.94
C LYS A 62 -6.43 58.24 18.82
N GLN A 63 -5.25 58.77 18.50
CA GLN A 63 -5.12 60.11 17.93
C GLN A 63 -5.40 60.07 16.43
N VAL A 64 -5.96 61.15 15.88
CA VAL A 64 -6.19 61.37 14.45
C VAL A 64 -5.84 62.82 14.14
N LYS A 65 -4.93 63.09 13.19
CA LYS A 65 -4.61 64.47 12.78
C LYS A 65 -5.87 65.20 12.27
N THR A 66 -5.94 66.51 12.44
CA THR A 66 -6.99 67.36 11.87
C THR A 66 -7.23 67.04 10.39
N ASN A 67 -8.48 67.16 9.94
CA ASN A 67 -8.93 66.84 8.58
C ASN A 67 -8.74 65.37 8.12
N SER A 68 -8.22 64.46 8.95
CA SER A 68 -8.00 63.05 8.59
C SER A 68 -9.18 62.12 8.95
N LYS A 69 -9.20 60.92 8.35
CA LYS A 69 -10.26 59.91 8.56
C LYS A 69 -9.83 58.86 9.59
N LEU A 70 -10.76 58.44 10.46
CA LEU A 70 -10.47 57.44 11.50
C LEU A 70 -10.36 56.01 10.94
N SER A 71 -9.19 55.37 11.12
CA SER A 71 -9.02 53.95 10.81
C SER A 71 -9.86 53.06 11.76
N LYS A 72 -10.95 52.50 11.23
CA LYS A 72 -11.97 51.73 11.98
C LYS A 72 -11.33 50.62 12.84
N PRO A 73 -11.62 50.54 14.15
CA PRO A 73 -11.08 49.49 15.00
C PRO A 73 -11.73 48.14 14.70
N LYS A 74 -11.07 47.06 15.12
CA LYS A 74 -11.66 45.72 15.21
C LYS A 74 -12.96 45.80 16.04
N ASN A 75 -14.04 45.19 15.56
CA ASN A 75 -15.30 45.17 16.31
C ASN A 75 -15.08 44.54 17.70
N PRO A 76 -15.57 45.14 18.80
CA PRO A 76 -15.46 44.57 20.14
C PRO A 76 -16.29 43.27 20.24
N ILE A 77 -16.00 42.47 21.26
CA ILE A 77 -16.70 41.22 21.55
C ILE A 77 -17.47 41.35 22.87
N ARG A 78 -18.77 41.06 22.85
CA ARG A 78 -19.66 41.00 24.03
C ARG A 78 -20.50 39.73 23.98
N LEU A 79 -20.27 38.84 24.95
CA LEU A 79 -20.85 37.50 24.99
C LEU A 79 -22.39 37.56 24.98
N ASN A 80 -23.03 36.79 24.10
CA ASN A 80 -24.50 36.76 23.89
C ASN A 80 -25.12 38.00 23.22
N TYR A 81 -24.31 38.98 22.77
CA TYR A 81 -24.77 40.17 22.03
C TYR A 81 -24.18 40.23 20.61
N LYS A 82 -24.91 40.85 19.68
CA LYS A 82 -24.39 41.29 18.37
C LYS A 82 -24.02 42.76 18.43
N PHE A 83 -22.89 43.09 17.80
CA PHE A 83 -22.41 44.46 17.63
C PHE A 83 -23.13 45.10 16.44
N GLU A 84 -23.87 46.18 16.69
CA GLU A 84 -24.67 46.86 15.65
C GLU A 84 -23.91 48.05 15.02
N GLY A 85 -22.92 48.59 15.72
CA GLY A 85 -22.01 49.63 15.24
C GLY A 85 -21.46 50.54 16.33
N TRP A 86 -20.58 51.44 15.91
CA TRP A 86 -20.13 52.61 16.67
C TRP A 86 -21.06 53.79 16.41
N TYR A 87 -21.32 54.59 17.43
CA TYR A 87 -22.22 55.75 17.40
C TYR A 87 -21.56 56.95 18.08
N HIS A 88 -21.79 58.14 17.55
CA HIS A 88 -21.45 59.41 18.18
C HIS A 88 -22.76 60.08 18.62
N GLY A 89 -22.95 60.24 19.93
CA GLY A 89 -24.27 60.52 20.52
C GLY A 89 -25.33 59.52 20.04
N ASN A 90 -26.35 60.03 19.34
CA ASN A 90 -27.41 59.23 18.74
C ASN A 90 -27.17 58.82 17.27
N LYS A 91 -26.27 59.46 16.53
CA LYS A 91 -26.01 59.17 15.12
C LYS A 91 -24.99 58.03 14.95
N LYS A 92 -25.19 57.16 13.96
CA LYS A 92 -24.28 56.04 13.67
C LYS A 92 -23.01 56.57 13.01
N PHE A 93 -21.83 56.24 13.54
CA PHE A 93 -20.58 56.86 13.09
C PHE A 93 -20.14 56.33 11.72
N ASN A 94 -19.94 57.24 10.77
CA ASN A 94 -19.47 56.94 9.43
C ASN A 94 -17.94 57.08 9.35
N PHE A 95 -17.23 55.96 9.28
CA PHE A 95 -15.76 55.93 9.19
C PHE A 95 -15.18 56.52 7.89
N LYS A 96 -16.01 56.99 6.94
CA LYS A 96 -15.56 57.79 5.78
C LYS A 96 -15.40 59.29 6.08
N GLN A 97 -16.03 59.81 7.14
CA GLN A 97 -16.00 61.24 7.47
C GLN A 97 -14.66 61.65 8.13
N LYS A 98 -14.29 62.92 7.99
CA LYS A 98 -13.13 63.51 8.69
C LYS A 98 -13.41 63.58 10.20
N VAL A 99 -12.35 63.57 11.02
CA VAL A 99 -12.41 63.93 12.44
C VAL A 99 -11.97 65.38 12.59
N THR A 100 -12.83 66.20 13.20
CA THR A 100 -12.66 67.66 13.37
C THR A 100 -12.76 68.12 14.83
N SER A 101 -12.90 67.19 15.77
CA SER A 101 -12.91 67.43 17.21
C SER A 101 -12.66 66.13 17.99
N ASN A 102 -12.39 66.24 19.29
CA ASN A 102 -12.32 65.09 20.20
C ASN A 102 -13.69 64.41 20.28
N ILE A 103 -13.76 63.08 20.10
CA ILE A 103 -15.03 62.34 20.02
C ILE A 103 -15.03 61.02 20.79
N ILE A 104 -16.17 60.69 21.41
CA ILE A 104 -16.37 59.42 22.12
C ILE A 104 -17.28 58.50 21.30
N LEU A 105 -16.70 57.46 20.72
CA LEU A 105 -17.43 56.45 19.95
C LEU A 105 -17.96 55.35 20.86
N THR A 106 -19.29 55.30 20.97
CA THR A 106 -20.01 54.35 21.83
C THR A 106 -20.50 53.14 21.05
N ALA A 107 -20.24 51.94 21.56
CA ALA A 107 -20.71 50.69 20.97
C ALA A 107 -22.20 50.45 21.27
N ARG A 108 -23.02 50.23 20.23
CA ARG A 108 -24.41 49.76 20.37
C ARG A 108 -24.53 48.25 20.08
N TRP A 109 -25.38 47.58 20.85
CA TRP A 109 -25.47 46.13 20.96
C TRP A 109 -26.92 45.64 20.90
N SER A 110 -27.19 44.53 20.21
CA SER A 110 -28.46 43.81 20.31
C SER A 110 -28.30 42.48 21.06
N LYS A 111 -29.18 42.18 22.01
CA LYS A 111 -29.17 40.89 22.74
C LYS A 111 -29.65 39.78 21.81
N VAL A 112 -28.91 38.67 21.69
CA VAL A 112 -29.16 37.63 20.67
C VAL A 112 -30.39 36.77 21.06
N LYS A 113 -31.59 37.32 20.84
CA LYS A 113 -32.87 36.59 20.97
C LYS A 113 -33.06 35.62 19.79
N VAL A 114 -33.43 34.37 20.08
CA VAL A 114 -33.59 33.29 19.07
C VAL A 114 -34.98 32.65 19.19
N ASN A 115 -35.89 33.04 18.29
CA ASN A 115 -37.29 32.63 18.32
C ASN A 115 -37.44 31.10 18.16
N ARG A 116 -38.46 30.54 18.81
CA ARG A 116 -38.80 29.11 18.77
C ARG A 116 -39.25 28.72 17.35
N THR A 117 -38.73 27.61 16.84
CA THR A 117 -39.16 27.02 15.56
C THR A 117 -40.20 25.92 15.78
N SER A 118 -41.01 25.62 14.77
CA SER A 118 -41.96 24.50 14.77
C SER A 118 -41.74 23.58 13.57
N ILE A 119 -41.94 22.27 13.77
CA ILE A 119 -41.79 21.24 12.73
C ILE A 119 -43.03 21.28 11.83
N LYS A 120 -42.86 21.74 10.58
CA LYS A 120 -43.88 21.69 9.53
C LYS A 120 -44.22 20.23 9.22
N ARG A 121 -43.33 19.52 8.51
CA ARG A 121 -43.54 18.15 8.00
C ARG A 121 -42.50 17.17 8.55
N LEU A 122 -42.95 15.96 8.90
CA LEU A 122 -42.14 14.82 9.33
C LEU A 122 -42.66 13.56 8.62
N LYS A 123 -42.04 13.11 7.53
CA LYS A 123 -42.54 12.01 6.67
C LYS A 123 -41.48 10.93 6.44
N ASN A 124 -41.84 9.65 6.58
CA ASN A 124 -41.00 8.49 6.27
C ASN A 124 -40.99 8.25 4.73
N ILE A 125 -40.25 9.11 4.02
CA ILE A 125 -40.29 9.22 2.55
C ILE A 125 -39.82 7.97 1.79
N SER A 126 -38.92 7.15 2.36
CA SER A 126 -38.46 5.91 1.73
C SER A 126 -37.87 4.97 2.77
N LYS A 127 -37.50 3.74 2.36
CA LYS A 127 -36.78 2.76 3.21
C LYS A 127 -35.66 3.42 4.02
N ALA A 128 -35.81 3.37 5.34
CA ALA A 128 -34.90 3.90 6.36
C ALA A 128 -34.66 5.43 6.35
N LYS A 129 -35.46 6.22 5.63
CA LYS A 129 -35.33 7.68 5.53
C LYS A 129 -36.56 8.41 6.07
N VAL A 130 -36.33 9.43 6.90
CA VAL A 130 -37.36 10.40 7.32
C VAL A 130 -36.88 11.80 7.00
N THR A 131 -37.72 12.59 6.31
CA THR A 131 -37.46 14.02 6.12
C THR A 131 -38.22 14.83 7.16
N VAL A 132 -37.48 15.66 7.89
CA VAL A 132 -38.00 16.68 8.81
C VAL A 132 -37.81 18.06 8.18
N SER A 133 -38.82 18.93 8.30
CA SER A 133 -38.78 20.33 7.86
C SER A 133 -39.50 21.23 8.86
N TYR A 134 -39.13 22.51 8.91
CA TYR A 134 -39.53 23.43 10.00
C TYR A 134 -39.63 24.88 9.52
N LYS A 135 -40.35 25.72 10.28
CA LYS A 135 -40.46 27.17 9.98
C LYS A 135 -39.07 27.83 10.01
N LYS A 136 -38.80 28.71 9.03
CA LYS A 136 -37.60 29.56 8.96
C LYS A 136 -37.63 30.52 10.16
N VAL A 137 -36.50 30.70 10.83
CA VAL A 137 -36.33 31.64 11.95
C VAL A 137 -35.51 32.83 11.45
N SER A 138 -36.03 34.04 11.62
CA SER A 138 -35.38 35.25 11.12
C SER A 138 -33.97 35.45 11.71
N LYS A 139 -33.03 35.83 10.83
CA LYS A 139 -31.59 36.01 11.11
C LYS A 139 -30.90 34.78 11.76
N ALA A 140 -31.45 33.57 11.67
CA ALA A 140 -30.81 32.34 12.18
C ALA A 140 -29.60 31.91 11.32
N LYS A 141 -28.49 31.51 11.96
CA LYS A 141 -27.30 31.00 11.26
C LYS A 141 -27.39 29.49 10.99
N GLY A 142 -28.26 28.78 11.70
CA GLY A 142 -28.61 27.39 11.40
C GLY A 142 -29.59 26.78 12.41
N TYR A 143 -29.70 25.46 12.36
CA TYR A 143 -30.61 24.65 13.14
C TYR A 143 -29.93 23.40 13.69
N GLN A 144 -30.45 22.92 14.81
CA GLN A 144 -30.08 21.67 15.46
C GLN A 144 -31.33 20.80 15.60
N ILE A 145 -31.29 19.60 15.04
CA ILE A 145 -32.34 18.57 15.14
C ILE A 145 -31.85 17.49 16.10
N ASP A 146 -32.63 17.15 17.12
CA ASP A 146 -32.48 15.90 17.85
C ASP A 146 -33.51 14.88 17.35
N ILE A 147 -33.08 13.63 17.20
CA ILE A 147 -33.95 12.46 17.08
C ILE A 147 -33.55 11.41 18.11
N ALA A 148 -34.51 10.75 18.76
CA ALA A 148 -34.27 9.67 19.73
C ALA A 148 -35.40 8.65 19.71
N THR A 149 -35.17 7.43 20.20
CA THR A 149 -36.27 6.49 20.52
C THR A 149 -36.94 6.82 21.85
N SER A 150 -36.26 7.51 22.78
CA SER A 150 -36.82 7.91 24.07
C SER A 150 -37.55 9.27 24.00
N ARG A 151 -38.75 9.37 24.61
CA ARG A 151 -39.62 10.58 24.64
C ARG A 151 -39.00 11.78 25.37
N ASN A 152 -37.95 11.54 26.16
CA ASN A 152 -37.17 12.51 26.93
C ASN A 152 -35.80 12.84 26.29
N PHE A 153 -35.40 12.19 25.19
CA PHE A 153 -34.09 12.35 24.53
C PHE A 153 -32.86 12.07 25.44
N ARG A 154 -33.04 11.30 26.53
CA ARG A 154 -31.94 10.82 27.40
C ARG A 154 -31.17 9.64 26.78
N SER A 155 -31.82 8.71 26.06
CA SER A 155 -31.16 7.55 25.42
C SER A 155 -31.33 7.51 23.90
N HIS A 156 -30.38 6.88 23.21
CA HIS A 156 -30.35 6.70 21.75
C HIS A 156 -30.53 8.00 20.93
N ARG A 157 -30.09 9.14 21.48
CA ARG A 157 -30.20 10.45 20.82
C ARG A 157 -29.16 10.60 19.70
N ILE A 158 -29.60 11.10 18.55
CA ILE A 158 -28.76 11.59 17.46
C ILE A 158 -29.03 13.08 17.28
N THR A 159 -27.98 13.90 17.36
CA THR A 159 -28.06 15.35 17.16
C THR A 159 -27.44 15.72 15.81
N TYR A 160 -28.15 16.51 15.00
CA TYR A 160 -27.76 16.93 13.66
C TYR A 160 -27.79 18.45 13.52
N ASN A 161 -26.69 19.05 13.04
CA ASN A 161 -26.64 20.48 12.71
C ASN A 161 -26.78 20.71 11.20
N THR A 162 -27.47 21.77 10.78
CA THR A 162 -27.67 22.16 9.37
C THR A 162 -27.96 23.66 9.23
N THR A 163 -27.73 24.25 8.06
CA THR A 163 -28.17 25.61 7.70
C THR A 163 -29.56 25.62 7.04
N ARG A 164 -29.92 24.53 6.35
CA ARG A 164 -31.19 24.39 5.59
C ARG A 164 -32.39 24.26 6.54
N THR A 165 -33.59 24.62 6.06
CA THR A 165 -34.89 24.48 6.76
C THR A 165 -35.46 23.05 6.74
N SER A 166 -34.70 22.08 6.21
CA SER A 166 -35.06 20.67 6.17
C SER A 166 -33.83 19.77 6.30
N ARG A 167 -34.04 18.49 6.69
CA ARG A 167 -33.02 17.44 6.68
C ARG A 167 -33.65 16.06 6.49
N THR A 168 -33.01 15.20 5.70
CA THR A 168 -33.33 13.76 5.67
C THR A 168 -32.42 12.99 6.63
N ILE A 169 -33.03 12.41 7.66
CA ILE A 169 -32.44 11.46 8.59
C ILE A 169 -32.44 10.07 7.95
N ARG A 170 -31.41 9.25 8.20
CA ARG A 170 -31.18 7.94 7.58
C ARG A 170 -30.95 6.84 8.63
N ASN A 171 -30.84 5.59 8.18
CA ASN A 171 -30.56 4.38 9.00
C ASN A 171 -31.62 4.05 10.06
N LEU A 172 -32.87 4.45 9.83
CA LEU A 172 -33.97 4.23 10.77
C LEU A 172 -34.54 2.80 10.67
N ILE A 173 -34.77 2.19 11.84
CA ILE A 173 -35.22 0.80 12.03
C ILE A 173 -36.74 0.67 11.81
N LYS A 174 -37.21 -0.35 11.08
CA LYS A 174 -38.64 -0.66 10.87
C LYS A 174 -39.36 -0.90 12.22
N GLY A 175 -40.61 -0.46 12.33
CA GLY A 175 -41.48 -0.66 13.50
C GLY A 175 -41.18 0.24 14.70
N LYS A 176 -39.93 0.68 14.89
CA LYS A 176 -39.58 1.59 16.00
C LYS A 176 -40.20 2.98 15.82
N THR A 177 -40.63 3.56 16.93
CA THR A 177 -41.06 4.96 17.04
C THR A 177 -39.87 5.84 17.39
N TYR A 178 -39.78 7.00 16.73
CA TYR A 178 -38.78 8.03 17.03
C TYR A 178 -39.46 9.37 17.35
N TYR A 179 -38.89 10.08 18.32
CA TYR A 179 -39.26 11.44 18.69
C TYR A 179 -38.26 12.42 18.08
N VAL A 180 -38.75 13.55 17.56
CA VAL A 180 -37.95 14.57 16.88
C VAL A 180 -38.27 15.96 17.44
N ARG A 181 -37.23 16.76 17.72
CA ARG A 181 -37.34 18.18 18.11
C ARG A 181 -36.28 19.01 17.38
N VAL A 182 -36.56 20.28 17.11
CA VAL A 182 -35.65 21.19 16.39
C VAL A 182 -35.51 22.52 17.14
N ARG A 183 -34.30 23.09 17.20
CA ARG A 183 -34.07 24.48 17.63
C ARG A 183 -33.23 25.23 16.60
N ALA A 184 -33.51 26.51 16.44
CA ALA A 184 -32.63 27.41 15.69
C ALA A 184 -31.44 27.84 16.56
N TYR A 185 -30.37 28.31 15.92
CA TYR A 185 -29.32 29.07 16.58
C TYR A 185 -28.92 30.32 15.76
N LYS A 186 -28.53 31.36 16.48
CA LYS A 186 -27.81 32.53 15.97
C LYS A 186 -26.35 32.45 16.41
N ILE A 187 -25.53 33.39 15.96
CA ILE A 187 -24.18 33.60 16.46
C ILE A 187 -24.09 34.96 17.15
N ASP A 188 -23.36 35.06 18.25
CA ASP A 188 -23.04 36.34 18.90
C ASP A 188 -21.84 37.03 18.22
N SER A 189 -21.30 38.07 18.85
CA SER A 189 -20.08 38.78 18.40
C SER A 189 -18.81 37.93 18.57
N ALA A 190 -18.79 36.95 19.48
CA ALA A 190 -17.72 35.98 19.68
C ALA A 190 -17.80 34.77 18.71
N ASN A 191 -18.68 34.81 17.70
CA ASN A 191 -19.03 33.68 16.82
C ASN A 191 -19.57 32.41 17.52
N ARG A 192 -19.92 32.49 18.81
CA ARG A 192 -20.46 31.37 19.59
C ARG A 192 -21.93 31.14 19.23
N LYS A 193 -22.38 29.88 19.25
CA LYS A 193 -23.75 29.50 18.87
C LYS A 193 -24.72 29.72 20.04
N ILE A 194 -25.56 30.74 19.91
CA ILE A 194 -26.66 31.00 20.84
C ILE A 194 -27.89 30.24 20.35
N TYR A 195 -28.38 29.28 21.14
CA TYR A 195 -29.49 28.39 20.76
C TYR A 195 -30.83 28.87 21.34
N GLY A 196 -31.90 28.78 20.54
CA GLY A 196 -33.27 29.02 21.00
C GLY A 196 -33.89 27.83 21.74
N ARG A 197 -35.10 28.03 22.29
CA ARG A 197 -35.94 26.94 22.83
C ARG A 197 -36.26 25.92 21.73
N TYR A 198 -36.30 24.63 22.10
CA TYR A 198 -36.72 23.56 21.19
C TYR A 198 -38.20 23.69 20.79
N SER A 199 -38.51 23.28 19.56
CA SER A 199 -39.88 23.01 19.11
C SER A 199 -40.58 22.03 20.04
N SER A 200 -41.91 22.02 20.01
CA SER A 200 -42.67 20.85 20.50
C SER A 200 -42.17 19.59 19.78
N LYS A 201 -42.13 18.46 20.50
CA LYS A 201 -41.62 17.18 19.99
C LYS A 201 -42.69 16.46 19.18
N LYS A 202 -42.40 16.04 17.94
CA LYS A 202 -43.28 15.18 17.12
C LYS A 202 -42.79 13.73 17.15
N LYS A 203 -43.70 12.75 17.14
CA LYS A 203 -43.41 11.30 17.07
C LYS A 203 -43.65 10.76 15.65
N ILE A 204 -42.94 9.71 15.25
CA ILE A 204 -43.17 8.95 14.00
C ILE A 204 -42.80 7.47 14.15
N LYS A 205 -43.70 6.56 13.76
CA LYS A 205 -43.46 5.11 13.64
C LYS A 205 -42.91 4.81 12.22
N ILE A 206 -41.84 4.02 12.11
CA ILE A 206 -41.16 3.81 10.83
C ILE A 206 -41.72 2.57 10.11
N ALA A 207 -42.64 2.78 9.17
CA ALA A 207 -43.19 1.71 8.34
C ALA A 207 -42.16 1.16 7.33
N LYS A 208 -41.45 2.06 6.62
CA LYS A 208 -40.44 1.74 5.61
C LYS A 208 -39.05 1.95 6.21
N GLY A 209 -38.47 0.93 6.84
CA GLY A 209 -37.20 0.98 7.61
C GLY A 209 -36.18 -0.13 7.32
N LEU A 210 -35.05 -0.15 8.04
CA LEU A 210 -34.12 -1.29 8.09
C LEU A 210 -34.65 -2.38 9.03
N LYS A 211 -34.45 -3.67 8.70
CA LYS A 211 -34.63 -4.78 9.66
C LYS A 211 -33.56 -4.69 10.76
N LEU A 212 -33.90 -5.14 11.97
CA LEU A 212 -32.89 -5.58 12.95
C LEU A 212 -32.46 -7.00 12.59
N VAL A 213 -31.17 -7.31 12.73
CA VAL A 213 -30.61 -8.65 12.49
C VAL A 213 -29.84 -9.14 13.72
N THR A 214 -29.90 -10.44 13.99
CA THR A 214 -29.12 -11.09 15.06
C THR A 214 -27.62 -11.02 14.73
N ALA A 215 -26.75 -10.97 15.74
CA ALA A 215 -25.31 -10.83 15.56
C ALA A 215 -24.64 -12.18 15.25
N SER A 216 -24.16 -12.35 14.01
CA SER A 216 -23.32 -13.47 13.56
C SER A 216 -21.96 -12.94 13.03
N ALA A 217 -20.96 -13.82 12.91
CA ALA A 217 -19.64 -13.50 12.36
C ALA A 217 -19.64 -13.02 10.89
N THR A 218 -20.79 -13.09 10.20
CA THR A 218 -21.00 -12.68 8.80
C THR A 218 -21.99 -11.51 8.64
N SER A 219 -22.57 -11.01 9.74
CA SER A 219 -23.63 -9.99 9.72
C SER A 219 -23.19 -8.63 9.15
N ALA A 220 -21.90 -8.33 9.20
CA ALA A 220 -21.26 -7.21 8.51
C ALA A 220 -20.20 -7.73 7.53
N LYS A 221 -20.12 -7.13 6.35
CA LYS A 221 -19.14 -7.43 5.31
C LYS A 221 -18.22 -6.22 5.13
N ILE A 222 -16.92 -6.37 5.45
CA ILE A 222 -15.90 -5.40 5.03
C ILE A 222 -15.78 -5.48 3.51
N THR A 223 -16.01 -4.36 2.85
CA THR A 223 -16.01 -4.23 1.37
C THR A 223 -14.72 -3.63 0.83
N SER A 224 -13.98 -2.89 1.65
CA SER A 224 -12.66 -2.34 1.31
C SER A 224 -11.88 -2.04 2.58
N CYS A 225 -10.59 -2.36 2.60
CA CYS A 225 -9.62 -1.80 3.54
C CYS A 225 -8.43 -1.29 2.71
N LYS A 226 -8.26 0.04 2.67
CA LYS A 226 -7.29 0.72 1.80
C LYS A 226 -6.75 2.00 2.46
N LEU A 227 -5.52 2.38 2.10
CA LEU A 227 -4.94 3.69 2.44
C LEU A 227 -5.65 4.80 1.65
N ARG A 228 -6.08 5.85 2.35
CA ARG A 228 -6.55 7.11 1.74
C ARG A 228 -5.38 8.06 1.46
N SER A 229 -4.37 8.09 2.32
CA SER A 229 -3.11 8.85 2.22
C SER A 229 -1.94 7.96 2.69
N LYS A 230 -0.67 8.44 2.62
CA LYS A 230 0.48 7.69 3.20
C LYS A 230 0.29 7.36 4.70
N LYS A 231 -0.48 8.16 5.45
CA LYS A 231 -0.64 8.05 6.92
C LYS A 231 -2.03 7.59 7.39
N THR A 232 -3.04 7.47 6.52
CA THR A 232 -4.44 7.22 6.92
C THR A 232 -5.05 6.02 6.22
N VAL A 233 -5.57 5.07 6.99
CA VAL A 233 -6.32 3.90 6.51
C VAL A 233 -7.83 4.18 6.55
N THR A 234 -8.57 3.63 5.60
CA THR A 234 -10.04 3.67 5.57
C THR A 234 -10.60 2.27 5.35
N VAL A 235 -11.46 1.83 6.27
CA VAL A 235 -12.24 0.59 6.16
C VAL A 235 -13.68 0.96 5.80
N LYS A 236 -14.22 0.40 4.71
CA LYS A 236 -15.63 0.57 4.29
C LYS A 236 -16.38 -0.76 4.42
N ALA A 237 -17.61 -0.72 4.93
CA ALA A 237 -18.40 -1.91 5.20
C ALA A 237 -19.90 -1.72 4.92
N LYS A 238 -20.61 -2.86 4.84
CA LYS A 238 -22.06 -2.96 4.70
C LYS A 238 -22.62 -4.01 5.66
N ALA A 239 -23.89 -3.87 6.06
CA ALA A 239 -24.66 -4.85 6.82
C ALA A 239 -26.09 -4.90 6.28
N ASN A 240 -26.74 -6.08 6.31
CA ASN A 240 -28.10 -6.26 5.76
C ASN A 240 -29.21 -5.80 6.73
N GLY A 241 -29.05 -4.60 7.29
CA GLY A 241 -29.92 -4.05 8.33
C GLY A 241 -29.12 -3.32 9.41
N ILE A 242 -29.64 -3.34 10.63
CA ILE A 242 -28.95 -2.90 11.85
C ILE A 242 -28.70 -4.13 12.73
N ILE A 243 -27.47 -4.37 13.16
CA ILE A 243 -27.16 -5.55 13.99
C ILE A 243 -27.55 -5.27 15.45
N ARG A 244 -28.36 -6.15 16.01
CA ARG A 244 -28.81 -6.14 17.41
C ARG A 244 -27.59 -6.35 18.32
N SER A 245 -27.40 -5.44 19.29
CA SER A 245 -26.37 -5.53 20.32
C SER A 245 -26.64 -4.48 21.40
N VAL A 246 -25.85 -4.49 22.48
CA VAL A 246 -25.76 -3.34 23.40
C VAL A 246 -25.24 -2.12 22.63
N GLY A 247 -25.95 -0.99 22.75
CA GLY A 247 -25.52 0.31 22.23
C GLY A 247 -25.67 0.55 20.72
N ASP A 248 -25.31 1.78 20.34
CA ASP A 248 -25.65 2.42 19.05
C ASP A 248 -24.57 2.33 17.96
N TYR A 249 -23.44 1.66 18.23
CA TYR A 249 -22.22 1.74 17.42
C TYR A 249 -21.74 0.37 16.90
N TYR A 250 -21.05 0.42 15.76
CA TYR A 250 -20.10 -0.60 15.32
C TYR A 250 -18.69 -0.15 15.71
N TYR A 251 -17.84 -1.13 16.03
CA TYR A 251 -16.47 -0.90 16.49
C TYR A 251 -15.51 -1.64 15.56
N LEU A 252 -14.41 -1.00 15.18
CA LEU A 252 -13.35 -1.63 14.40
C LEU A 252 -12.21 -2.05 15.31
N PHE A 253 -11.72 -3.28 15.15
CA PHE A 253 -10.54 -3.79 15.81
C PHE A 253 -9.49 -4.22 14.80
N ALA A 254 -8.22 -4.04 15.14
CA ALA A 254 -7.10 -4.67 14.45
C ALA A 254 -6.59 -5.85 15.29
N LEU A 255 -6.56 -7.02 14.67
CA LEU A 255 -5.96 -8.23 15.21
C LEU A 255 -4.57 -8.45 14.57
N PRO A 256 -3.61 -9.07 15.29
CA PRO A 256 -2.53 -9.79 14.63
C PRO A 256 -3.11 -10.80 13.62
N SER A 257 -2.46 -11.02 12.48
CA SER A 257 -2.91 -11.95 11.43
C SER A 257 -3.29 -13.33 12.00
N TYR A 258 -2.49 -13.82 12.93
CA TYR A 258 -2.55 -15.14 13.56
C TYR A 258 -3.58 -15.27 14.70
N LYS A 259 -4.32 -14.21 15.05
CA LYS A 259 -5.43 -14.30 16.01
C LYS A 259 -6.79 -14.26 15.30
N SER A 260 -7.73 -15.07 15.78
CA SER A 260 -9.13 -15.14 15.32
C SER A 260 -10.08 -14.38 16.24
N SER A 261 -9.76 -14.31 17.54
CA SER A 261 -10.57 -13.72 18.60
C SER A 261 -10.00 -12.39 19.13
N LEU A 262 -10.84 -11.62 19.83
CA LEU A 262 -10.44 -10.44 20.62
C LEU A 262 -9.90 -10.89 21.98
N SER A 263 -8.88 -10.21 22.52
CA SER A 263 -8.49 -10.38 23.92
C SER A 263 -9.48 -9.68 24.87
N LYS A 264 -9.55 -10.12 26.14
CA LYS A 264 -10.34 -9.44 27.20
C LYS A 264 -10.00 -7.94 27.31
N SER A 265 -8.76 -7.57 27.00
CA SER A 265 -8.21 -6.20 27.04
C SER A 265 -8.30 -5.40 25.73
N ALA A 266 -8.90 -5.97 24.66
CA ALA A 266 -8.88 -5.34 23.34
C ALA A 266 -9.62 -4.00 23.32
N LYS A 267 -8.95 -2.95 22.81
CA LYS A 267 -9.53 -1.62 22.56
C LYS A 267 -9.81 -1.43 21.06
N PRO A 268 -10.96 -0.85 20.67
CA PRO A 268 -11.24 -0.57 19.26
C PRO A 268 -10.35 0.55 18.73
N LEU A 269 -9.99 0.48 17.45
CA LEU A 269 -9.27 1.55 16.74
C LEU A 269 -10.17 2.75 16.41
N ASP A 270 -11.43 2.49 16.12
CA ASP A 270 -12.42 3.47 15.68
C ASP A 270 -13.84 2.94 15.94
N SER A 271 -14.84 3.83 15.98
CA SER A 271 -16.24 3.47 16.12
C SER A 271 -17.15 4.37 15.28
N THR A 272 -18.20 3.79 14.70
CA THR A 272 -19.17 4.51 13.87
C THR A 272 -20.59 4.13 14.25
N ARG A 273 -21.52 5.09 14.23
CA ARG A 273 -22.92 4.82 14.57
C ARG A 273 -23.52 3.84 13.55
N LYS A 274 -24.35 2.89 14.02
CA LYS A 274 -24.88 1.79 13.20
C LYS A 274 -25.65 2.28 11.97
N GLY A 275 -25.52 1.53 10.87
CA GLY A 275 -26.13 1.78 9.57
C GLY A 275 -25.94 0.60 8.61
N SER A 276 -26.68 0.56 7.50
CA SER A 276 -26.52 -0.50 6.49
C SER A 276 -25.27 -0.33 5.62
N SER A 277 -24.67 0.86 5.59
CA SER A 277 -23.33 1.11 5.06
C SER A 277 -22.62 2.16 5.90
N PHE A 278 -21.34 1.94 6.17
CA PHE A 278 -20.55 2.70 7.14
C PHE A 278 -19.05 2.59 6.83
N SER A 279 -18.24 3.45 7.47
CA SER A 279 -16.79 3.46 7.30
C SER A 279 -16.07 3.96 8.54
N PHE A 280 -14.82 3.53 8.68
CA PHE A 280 -13.88 3.88 9.74
C PHE A 280 -12.64 4.56 9.12
N SER A 281 -11.99 5.46 9.85
CA SER A 281 -10.81 6.20 9.38
C SER A 281 -9.83 6.47 10.52
N PHE A 282 -8.65 5.85 10.45
CA PHE A 282 -7.67 5.78 11.54
C PHE A 282 -6.23 5.86 10.99
N PRO A 283 -5.23 6.24 11.81
CA PRO A 283 -3.85 6.36 11.33
C PRO A 283 -3.21 4.98 11.08
N LEU A 284 -2.27 4.94 10.13
CA LEU A 284 -1.50 3.74 9.77
C LEU A 284 -0.41 3.39 10.80
N ASN A 285 0.17 4.41 11.43
CA ASN A 285 1.28 4.31 12.38
C ASN A 285 2.47 3.47 11.86
N LYS A 286 2.76 3.49 10.53
CA LYS A 286 3.89 2.76 9.93
C LYS A 286 5.18 3.09 10.70
N ASP A 287 6.05 2.10 10.83
CA ASP A 287 7.39 2.24 11.44
C ASP A 287 7.35 2.57 12.95
N THR A 288 6.26 2.18 13.63
CA THR A 288 6.10 2.32 15.09
C THR A 288 5.47 1.07 15.69
N SER A 289 5.62 0.88 17.01
CA SER A 289 5.00 -0.23 17.75
C SER A 289 3.47 -0.26 17.66
N LYS A 290 2.84 0.84 17.21
CA LYS A 290 1.39 0.99 16.99
C LYS A 290 0.97 0.73 15.52
N SER A 291 1.89 0.26 14.66
CA SER A 291 1.67 0.02 13.23
C SER A 291 0.53 -0.98 12.97
N VAL A 292 -0.38 -0.58 12.07
CA VAL A 292 -1.52 -1.40 11.63
C VAL A 292 -1.39 -1.92 10.20
N LEU A 293 -0.26 -1.67 9.53
CA LEU A 293 0.03 -2.09 8.14
C LEU A 293 -0.24 -3.59 7.91
N GLN A 294 0.28 -4.42 8.83
CA GLN A 294 0.29 -5.88 8.75
C GLN A 294 -0.83 -6.54 9.57
N LYS A 295 -1.87 -5.79 9.97
CA LYS A 295 -2.94 -6.26 10.86
C LYS A 295 -4.22 -6.64 10.09
N LYS A 296 -4.98 -7.56 10.67
CA LYS A 296 -6.27 -8.05 10.17
C LYS A 296 -7.40 -7.28 10.84
N PHE A 297 -8.22 -6.58 10.05
CA PHE A 297 -9.30 -5.74 10.55
C PHE A 297 -10.61 -6.52 10.65
N VAL A 298 -11.31 -6.40 11.78
CA VAL A 298 -12.62 -7.00 12.04
C VAL A 298 -13.58 -5.96 12.62
N ILE A 299 -14.87 -6.08 12.28
CA ILE A 299 -15.95 -5.29 12.86
C ILE A 299 -16.55 -6.08 14.02
N ALA A 300 -16.84 -5.40 15.12
CA ALA A 300 -17.50 -5.96 16.28
C ALA A 300 -18.66 -5.08 16.77
N VAL A 301 -19.51 -5.67 17.62
CA VAL A 301 -20.56 -5.01 18.39
C VAL A 301 -20.35 -5.28 19.88
N LYS A 302 -20.87 -4.43 20.76
CA LYS A 302 -20.85 -4.70 22.22
C LYS A 302 -21.88 -5.77 22.59
N SER A 303 -21.42 -6.80 23.29
CA SER A 303 -22.28 -7.83 23.89
C SER A 303 -22.72 -7.46 25.30
N SER A 304 -21.84 -6.81 26.07
CA SER A 304 -22.15 -6.21 27.38
C SER A 304 -21.58 -4.79 27.49
N SER A 305 -21.56 -4.20 28.68
CA SER A 305 -20.82 -2.96 28.96
C SER A 305 -19.32 -3.09 28.67
N LYS A 306 -18.72 -4.24 29.02
CA LYS A 306 -17.27 -4.53 28.95
C LYS A 306 -16.84 -5.43 27.77
N SER A 307 -17.72 -6.24 27.17
CA SER A 307 -17.34 -7.23 26.13
C SER A 307 -17.85 -6.94 24.70
N TYR A 308 -17.16 -7.51 23.70
CA TYR A 308 -17.44 -7.34 22.27
C TYR A 308 -17.52 -8.69 21.53
N ARG A 309 -18.43 -8.80 20.55
CA ARG A 309 -18.56 -9.94 19.61
C ARG A 309 -18.20 -9.51 18.20
N ILE A 310 -17.30 -10.25 17.55
CA ILE A 310 -16.97 -10.05 16.12
C ILE A 310 -18.19 -10.37 15.26
N VAL A 311 -18.47 -9.52 14.27
CA VAL A 311 -19.59 -9.63 13.33
C VAL A 311 -19.18 -9.58 11.85
N SER A 312 -17.87 -9.65 11.54
CA SER A 312 -17.38 -9.75 10.17
C SER A 312 -16.15 -10.66 10.05
N SER A 313 -16.05 -11.40 8.96
CA SER A 313 -14.79 -11.99 8.49
C SER A 313 -13.67 -10.93 8.42
N GLY A 314 -12.45 -11.30 8.79
CA GLY A 314 -11.30 -10.39 8.77
C GLY A 314 -10.88 -9.98 7.37
N LYS A 315 -10.43 -8.73 7.21
CA LYS A 315 -9.81 -8.23 5.97
C LYS A 315 -8.52 -7.46 6.27
N TYR A 316 -7.55 -7.51 5.36
CA TYR A 316 -6.30 -6.75 5.45
C TYR A 316 -6.30 -5.52 4.54
N ILE A 317 -5.31 -4.64 4.70
CA ILE A 317 -5.00 -3.59 3.73
C ILE A 317 -4.72 -4.22 2.35
N THR A 318 -5.25 -3.59 1.30
CA THR A 318 -5.17 -4.10 -0.09
C THR A 318 -4.39 -3.20 -1.05
N ASN A 319 -3.77 -2.13 -0.54
CA ASN A 319 -2.91 -1.23 -1.32
C ASN A 319 -1.70 -0.68 -0.52
N PRO A 320 -0.86 -1.53 0.10
CA PRO A 320 0.31 -1.10 0.88
C PRO A 320 1.27 -0.18 0.11
N GLU A 321 1.34 -0.30 -1.23
CA GLU A 321 2.09 0.58 -2.14
C GLU A 321 1.84 2.08 -1.99
N LYS A 322 0.75 2.46 -1.33
CA LYS A 322 0.39 3.85 -1.10
C LYS A 322 1.08 4.48 0.11
N SER A 323 1.81 3.73 0.94
CA SER A 323 2.73 4.28 1.96
C SER A 323 4.19 4.35 1.51
N ALA A 324 4.52 3.79 0.33
CA ALA A 324 5.89 3.66 -0.17
C ALA A 324 6.74 4.94 -0.08
N LYS A 325 8.02 4.76 0.28
CA LYS A 325 9.06 5.78 0.13
C LYS A 325 9.48 5.84 -1.34
N TYR A 326 9.89 4.69 -1.89
CA TYR A 326 10.40 4.57 -3.25
C TYR A 326 9.24 4.34 -4.24
N THR A 327 9.22 5.12 -5.33
CA THR A 327 8.08 5.16 -6.27
C THR A 327 8.48 5.12 -7.75
N TYR A 328 9.75 4.85 -8.04
CA TYR A 328 10.33 4.75 -9.39
C TYR A 328 9.56 3.76 -10.28
N ALA A 329 9.54 4.02 -11.59
CA ALA A 329 8.93 3.11 -12.56
C ALA A 329 9.56 1.71 -12.52
N PHE A 330 8.76 0.68 -12.83
CA PHE A 330 9.29 -0.66 -13.02
C PHE A 330 10.25 -0.66 -14.22
N THR A 331 11.48 -1.15 -14.05
CA THR A 331 12.51 -1.18 -15.10
C THR A 331 11.97 -1.92 -16.33
N LYS A 332 12.07 -1.29 -17.51
CA LYS A 332 11.83 -1.94 -18.81
C LYS A 332 13.16 -2.28 -19.47
N THR A 333 13.19 -3.40 -20.17
CA THR A 333 14.36 -3.93 -20.89
C THR A 333 14.04 -3.98 -22.39
N ARG A 334 15.08 -3.95 -23.24
CA ARG A 334 14.91 -4.08 -24.71
C ARG A 334 14.74 -5.56 -25.14
N SER A 335 15.44 -6.46 -24.47
CA SER A 335 15.37 -7.92 -24.61
C SER A 335 14.82 -8.56 -23.33
N LYS A 336 14.09 -9.69 -23.46
CA LYS A 336 13.67 -10.55 -22.35
C LYS A 336 14.72 -11.58 -21.93
N LYS A 337 15.85 -11.65 -22.62
CA LYS A 337 16.92 -12.62 -22.38
C LYS A 337 17.52 -12.46 -20.98
N GLY A 338 17.60 -13.56 -20.25
CA GLY A 338 18.19 -13.65 -18.93
C GLY A 338 18.81 -15.01 -18.66
N LEU A 339 19.58 -15.07 -17.58
CA LEU A 339 20.34 -16.24 -17.13
C LEU A 339 20.29 -16.27 -15.61
N GLN A 340 20.21 -17.45 -15.00
CA GLN A 340 20.51 -17.61 -13.57
C GLN A 340 22.04 -17.63 -13.45
N VAL A 341 22.61 -16.48 -13.09
CA VAL A 341 24.05 -16.25 -13.09
C VAL A 341 24.66 -16.72 -11.76
N ASN A 342 25.61 -17.66 -11.82
CA ASN A 342 26.55 -17.87 -10.72
C ASN A 342 27.35 -16.56 -10.52
N ILE A 343 27.22 -15.97 -9.32
CA ILE A 343 27.70 -14.63 -8.99
C ILE A 343 29.23 -14.48 -8.92
N ASN A 344 29.98 -15.59 -8.93
CA ASN A 344 31.44 -15.56 -9.01
C ASN A 344 31.90 -15.27 -10.46
N TYR A 345 31.06 -15.58 -11.45
CA TYR A 345 31.39 -15.52 -12.88
C TYR A 345 30.70 -14.34 -13.61
N MET A 346 30.57 -13.20 -12.93
CA MET A 346 29.82 -12.01 -13.39
C MET A 346 30.34 -11.32 -14.66
N LYS A 347 31.56 -11.63 -15.13
CA LYS A 347 32.10 -11.14 -16.42
C LYS A 347 31.29 -11.67 -17.61
N ASP A 348 30.91 -12.94 -17.59
CA ASP A 348 30.13 -13.56 -18.66
C ASP A 348 28.70 -13.02 -18.73
N ALA A 349 28.11 -12.56 -17.60
CA ALA A 349 26.80 -11.89 -17.63
C ALA A 349 26.80 -10.62 -18.48
N ALA A 350 27.94 -9.92 -18.56
CA ALA A 350 28.13 -8.79 -19.46
C ALA A 350 28.36 -9.25 -20.92
N ASP A 351 29.23 -10.25 -21.14
CA ASP A 351 29.54 -10.77 -22.48
C ASP A 351 28.33 -11.40 -23.20
N LEU A 352 27.48 -12.11 -22.45
CA LEU A 352 26.21 -12.65 -22.93
C LEU A 352 25.11 -11.58 -23.09
N GLY A 353 25.37 -10.35 -22.64
CA GLY A 353 24.49 -9.20 -22.85
C GLY A 353 23.17 -9.23 -22.07
N ILE A 354 23.01 -10.08 -21.05
CA ILE A 354 21.71 -10.36 -20.41
C ILE A 354 20.98 -9.09 -19.94
N LYS A 355 19.65 -9.19 -19.82
CA LYS A 355 18.77 -8.11 -19.32
C LYS A 355 17.90 -8.54 -18.14
N HIS A 356 17.86 -9.83 -17.82
CA HIS A 356 17.18 -10.37 -16.64
C HIS A 356 18.07 -11.38 -15.91
N THR A 357 17.92 -11.49 -14.59
CA THR A 357 18.55 -12.55 -13.78
C THR A 357 17.61 -13.00 -12.68
N ALA A 358 17.73 -14.27 -12.30
CA ALA A 358 17.19 -14.80 -11.05
C ALA A 358 18.36 -15.04 -10.08
N VAL A 359 18.15 -14.76 -8.79
CA VAL A 359 19.16 -14.99 -7.75
C VAL A 359 18.47 -15.56 -6.52
N ASN A 360 18.96 -16.70 -6.03
CA ASN A 360 18.48 -17.36 -4.83
C ASN A 360 18.88 -16.54 -3.60
N LEU A 361 17.95 -16.35 -2.66
CA LEU A 361 18.16 -15.56 -1.44
C LEU A 361 17.50 -16.27 -0.23
N PRO A 362 18.21 -17.23 0.40
CA PRO A 362 17.82 -17.83 1.68
C PRO A 362 17.73 -16.78 2.79
N ILE A 363 16.52 -16.45 3.22
CA ILE A 363 16.28 -15.32 4.14
C ILE A 363 16.80 -15.57 5.56
N ASN A 364 17.10 -16.83 5.90
CA ASN A 364 17.75 -17.24 7.14
C ASN A 364 19.25 -16.90 7.15
N THR A 365 19.95 -16.94 6.01
CA THR A 365 21.41 -16.67 5.96
C THR A 365 21.75 -15.19 6.11
N VAL A 366 20.86 -14.28 5.68
CA VAL A 366 21.04 -12.83 5.85
C VAL A 366 20.68 -12.32 7.25
N ILE A 367 20.07 -13.16 8.11
CA ILE A 367 19.74 -12.82 9.50
C ILE A 367 20.98 -13.07 10.36
N ALA A 368 21.37 -12.08 11.16
CA ALA A 368 22.56 -12.17 12.00
C ALA A 368 22.45 -13.27 13.06
N ALA A 369 23.44 -14.16 13.10
CA ALA A 369 23.67 -15.08 14.21
C ALA A 369 23.91 -14.31 15.52
N SER A 370 23.75 -14.94 16.68
CA SER A 370 23.80 -14.24 17.99
C SER A 370 25.10 -13.45 18.20
N TYR A 371 26.24 -13.97 17.76
CA TYR A 371 27.56 -13.31 17.85
C TYR A 371 27.74 -12.17 16.83
N GLU A 372 26.91 -12.08 15.81
CA GLU A 372 26.91 -10.99 14.82
C GLU A 372 26.04 -9.79 15.23
N GLN A 373 25.34 -9.84 16.38
CA GLN A 373 24.36 -8.80 16.78
C GLN A 373 25.01 -7.57 17.44
N ASN A 374 26.03 -7.04 16.77
CA ASN A 374 26.83 -5.86 17.14
C ASN A 374 27.19 -5.05 15.89
N ASP A 375 27.63 -3.81 16.07
CA ASP A 375 27.95 -2.90 14.96
C ASP A 375 29.23 -3.28 14.19
N THR A 376 30.02 -4.26 14.65
CA THR A 376 31.19 -4.79 13.93
C THR A 376 30.77 -5.74 12.81
N PHE A 377 29.96 -6.76 13.11
CA PHE A 377 29.61 -7.83 12.17
C PHE A 377 28.17 -7.73 11.62
N GLY A 378 27.29 -7.02 12.31
CA GLY A 378 25.87 -6.89 11.98
C GLY A 378 25.47 -5.53 11.44
N ILE A 379 24.30 -5.47 10.80
CA ILE A 379 23.62 -4.25 10.38
C ILE A 379 22.36 -4.08 11.24
N PRO A 380 22.28 -3.06 12.12
CA PRO A 380 21.10 -2.82 12.94
C PRO A 380 19.97 -2.20 12.10
N TYR A 381 18.74 -2.69 12.32
CA TYR A 381 17.55 -2.22 11.63
C TYR A 381 16.37 -2.05 12.59
N GLN A 382 15.86 -0.82 12.69
CA GLN A 382 14.75 -0.47 13.57
C GLN A 382 13.40 -0.72 12.90
N TYR A 383 12.70 -1.80 13.27
CA TYR A 383 11.37 -2.13 12.76
C TYR A 383 10.30 -2.06 13.84
N ASN A 384 9.36 -1.13 13.68
CA ASN A 384 8.24 -0.89 14.61
C ASN A 384 8.66 -0.75 16.11
N GLY A 385 9.85 -0.19 16.38
CA GLY A 385 10.34 0.02 17.74
C GLY A 385 11.05 -1.19 18.36
N LYS A 386 11.59 -2.11 17.56
CA LYS A 386 12.62 -3.08 17.97
C LYS A 386 13.75 -3.13 16.93
N THR A 387 14.99 -3.23 17.39
CA THR A 387 16.17 -3.57 16.59
C THR A 387 16.14 -5.02 16.13
N TYR A 388 16.44 -5.25 14.86
CA TYR A 388 16.77 -6.53 14.24
C TYR A 388 18.16 -6.41 13.62
N TRP A 389 18.87 -7.53 13.46
CA TRP A 389 20.25 -7.55 12.98
C TRP A 389 20.37 -8.46 11.75
N PHE A 390 21.18 -8.04 10.78
CA PHE A 390 21.44 -8.76 9.54
C PHE A 390 22.96 -8.87 9.29
N SER A 391 23.44 -10.02 8.84
CA SER A 391 24.89 -10.28 8.67
C SER A 391 25.50 -9.35 7.61
N LYS A 392 26.57 -8.61 7.95
CA LYS A 392 27.33 -7.83 6.96
C LYS A 392 28.00 -8.74 5.92
N LEU A 393 28.60 -9.84 6.40
CA LEU A 393 29.38 -10.77 5.57
C LEU A 393 28.53 -11.37 4.46
N VAL A 394 27.37 -11.94 4.82
CA VAL A 394 26.46 -12.55 3.84
C VAL A 394 25.85 -11.49 2.91
N LEU A 395 25.52 -10.30 3.43
CA LEU A 395 24.94 -9.23 2.61
C LEU A 395 25.92 -8.64 1.59
N HIS A 396 27.22 -8.54 1.90
CA HIS A 396 28.22 -7.96 1.00
C HIS A 396 28.21 -8.62 -0.39
N ASN A 397 28.08 -9.94 -0.45
CA ASN A 397 28.05 -10.69 -1.71
C ASN A 397 26.81 -10.35 -2.55
N TYR A 398 25.63 -10.22 -1.91
CA TYR A 398 24.40 -9.79 -2.58
C TYR A 398 24.43 -8.31 -2.99
N ASP A 399 25.01 -7.43 -2.15
CA ASP A 399 25.18 -6.01 -2.46
C ASP A 399 26.01 -5.81 -3.74
N SER A 400 27.18 -6.46 -3.78
CA SER A 400 28.11 -6.42 -4.91
C SER A 400 27.47 -6.98 -6.19
N ALA A 401 26.79 -8.13 -6.10
CA ALA A 401 26.09 -8.72 -7.23
C ALA A 401 24.93 -7.83 -7.72
N PHE A 402 24.03 -7.39 -6.83
CA PHE A 402 22.86 -6.58 -7.20
C PHE A 402 23.23 -5.17 -7.68
N LYS A 403 24.34 -4.59 -7.18
CA LYS A 403 24.93 -3.36 -7.76
C LYS A 403 25.46 -3.65 -9.17
N ALA A 404 26.28 -4.68 -9.34
CA ALA A 404 26.87 -5.02 -10.64
C ALA A 404 25.83 -5.40 -11.71
N PHE A 405 24.64 -5.87 -11.31
CA PHE A 405 23.46 -6.03 -12.18
C PHE A 405 22.73 -4.70 -12.46
N GLN A 406 22.50 -3.86 -11.44
CA GLN A 406 21.90 -2.53 -11.60
C GLN A 406 22.68 -1.67 -12.60
N ASP A 407 24.01 -1.60 -12.44
CA ASP A 407 24.90 -0.77 -13.26
C ASP A 407 24.89 -1.21 -14.74
N LYS A 408 24.53 -2.47 -15.02
CA LYS A 408 24.38 -3.05 -16.38
C LYS A 408 22.93 -3.04 -16.89
N ASN A 409 22.02 -2.36 -16.18
CA ASN A 409 20.57 -2.32 -16.44
C ASN A 409 19.89 -3.71 -16.48
N VAL A 410 20.38 -4.67 -15.69
CA VAL A 410 19.79 -6.01 -15.55
C VAL A 410 18.66 -6.00 -14.52
N VAL A 411 17.53 -6.59 -14.88
CA VAL A 411 16.37 -6.78 -14.00
C VAL A 411 16.57 -7.98 -13.09
N VAL A 412 16.86 -7.70 -11.81
CA VAL A 412 17.02 -8.73 -10.77
C VAL A 412 15.66 -9.22 -10.26
N SER A 413 15.53 -10.54 -10.21
CA SER A 413 14.44 -11.29 -9.57
C SER A 413 15.00 -12.10 -8.40
N ALA A 414 14.79 -11.64 -7.17
CA ALA A 414 15.23 -12.37 -5.98
C ALA A 414 14.22 -13.48 -5.64
N ILE A 415 14.70 -14.71 -5.49
CA ILE A 415 13.91 -15.86 -5.04
C ILE A 415 14.08 -15.96 -3.52
N LEU A 416 13.02 -15.62 -2.79
CA LEU A 416 12.98 -15.59 -1.34
C LEU A 416 12.75 -17.01 -0.81
N LEU A 417 13.83 -17.61 -0.33
CA LEU A 417 13.89 -18.99 0.16
C LEU A 417 13.98 -19.00 1.69
N LEU A 418 13.73 -20.14 2.31
CA LEU A 418 13.95 -20.38 3.73
C LEU A 418 14.42 -21.81 3.89
N ASP A 419 15.68 -21.97 4.27
CA ASP A 419 16.34 -23.27 4.35
C ASP A 419 16.29 -23.79 5.80
N TRP A 420 16.77 -24.99 6.08
CA TRP A 420 16.91 -25.43 7.48
C TRP A 420 18.01 -24.65 8.20
N ASN A 421 17.67 -24.15 9.39
CA ASN A 421 18.63 -23.64 10.37
C ASN A 421 17.99 -23.82 11.75
N SER A 422 18.69 -24.48 12.68
CA SER A 422 18.11 -24.89 13.97
C SER A 422 17.73 -23.69 14.86
N ASP A 423 18.60 -22.68 14.95
CA ASP A 423 18.36 -21.45 15.74
C ASP A 423 17.19 -20.63 15.20
N LEU A 424 17.05 -20.60 13.87
CA LEU A 424 16.02 -19.89 13.12
C LEU A 424 14.80 -20.77 12.79
N SER A 425 14.74 -22.02 13.27
CA SER A 425 13.62 -22.95 13.08
C SER A 425 12.27 -22.39 13.55
N TYR A 426 12.27 -21.37 14.42
CA TYR A 426 11.06 -20.64 14.77
C TYR A 426 10.42 -19.89 13.59
N LEU A 427 11.19 -19.56 12.54
CA LEU A 427 10.74 -18.99 11.27
C LEU A 427 10.04 -20.02 10.36
N ILE A 428 10.33 -21.31 10.51
CA ILE A 428 9.67 -22.42 9.81
C ILE A 428 8.28 -22.65 10.42
N ASP A 429 7.25 -22.82 9.57
CA ASP A 429 5.87 -23.08 9.99
C ASP A 429 5.83 -24.26 10.97
N PRO A 430 5.10 -24.17 12.11
CA PRO A 430 5.12 -25.19 13.15
C PRO A 430 4.80 -26.63 12.72
N SER A 431 4.13 -26.87 11.58
CA SER A 431 3.95 -28.24 11.06
C SER A 431 5.08 -28.74 10.17
N ALA A 432 5.95 -27.86 9.68
CA ALA A 432 7.00 -28.15 8.71
C ALA A 432 8.40 -28.35 9.36
N ARG A 433 8.46 -28.60 10.67
CA ARG A 433 9.72 -28.62 11.44
C ARG A 433 10.37 -29.99 11.46
N GLN A 434 10.80 -30.42 10.28
CA GLN A 434 11.48 -31.67 10.01
C GLN A 434 12.68 -31.37 9.12
N MET A 435 13.85 -31.97 9.39
CA MET A 435 15.02 -31.86 8.50
C MET A 435 14.83 -32.73 7.24
N GLY A 436 15.62 -32.48 6.20
CA GLY A 436 15.59 -33.27 4.96
C GLY A 436 14.73 -32.71 3.82
N HIS A 437 14.33 -31.43 3.88
CA HIS A 437 13.66 -30.72 2.79
C HIS A 437 14.51 -29.52 2.36
N ASN A 438 14.49 -29.17 1.07
CA ASN A 438 15.36 -28.10 0.54
C ASN A 438 14.92 -26.72 1.07
N TYR A 439 13.62 -26.41 0.98
CA TYR A 439 13.07 -25.13 1.44
C TYR A 439 11.74 -25.28 2.19
N TYR A 440 11.41 -24.29 3.03
CA TYR A 440 10.37 -24.37 4.05
C TYR A 440 9.35 -23.21 4.01
N GLY A 441 8.11 -23.52 4.37
CA GLY A 441 7.02 -22.55 4.47
C GLY A 441 7.15 -21.62 5.67
N LEU A 442 6.91 -20.31 5.46
CA LEU A 442 7.10 -19.28 6.48
C LEU A 442 6.05 -19.32 7.62
N ASN A 443 6.52 -19.27 8.87
CA ASN A 443 5.70 -19.17 10.07
C ASN A 443 5.09 -17.78 10.25
N THR A 444 3.97 -17.52 9.58
CA THR A 444 3.14 -16.33 9.80
C THR A 444 2.25 -16.41 11.05
N ARG A 445 2.31 -17.53 11.79
CA ARG A 445 1.41 -17.90 12.90
C ARG A 445 1.96 -17.52 14.29
N SER A 446 3.26 -17.32 14.44
CA SER A 446 3.91 -16.91 15.71
C SER A 446 4.16 -15.40 15.80
N LYS A 447 4.10 -14.83 17.02
CA LYS A 447 4.49 -13.43 17.30
C LYS A 447 5.98 -13.18 17.01
N LYS A 448 6.88 -14.07 17.46
CA LYS A 448 8.35 -13.94 17.29
C LYS A 448 8.71 -13.95 15.81
N SER A 449 8.36 -15.04 15.13
CA SER A 449 8.61 -15.23 13.70
C SER A 449 8.04 -14.10 12.86
N ARG A 450 6.74 -13.81 12.98
CA ARG A 450 6.09 -12.82 12.12
C ARG A 450 6.72 -11.44 12.25
N ALA A 451 7.08 -11.01 13.46
CA ALA A 451 7.73 -9.72 13.65
C ALA A 451 9.15 -9.69 13.03
N HIS A 452 9.88 -10.81 13.06
CA HIS A 452 11.17 -10.92 12.39
C HIS A 452 11.01 -10.89 10.86
N LEU A 453 10.18 -11.77 10.29
CA LEU A 453 9.88 -11.79 8.85
C LEU A 453 9.41 -10.43 8.33
N GLU A 454 8.52 -9.74 9.07
CA GLU A 454 8.08 -8.39 8.72
C GLU A 454 9.24 -7.37 8.70
N ALA A 455 10.24 -7.52 9.56
CA ALA A 455 11.46 -6.71 9.54
C ALA A 455 12.37 -7.09 8.36
N THR A 456 12.70 -8.37 8.18
CA THR A 456 13.58 -8.90 7.11
C THR A 456 13.11 -8.45 5.72
N PHE A 457 11.83 -8.65 5.39
CA PHE A 457 11.29 -8.24 4.08
C PHE A 457 11.12 -6.71 3.93
N SER A 458 11.12 -5.95 5.02
CA SER A 458 11.16 -4.49 4.94
C SER A 458 12.60 -4.00 4.71
N PHE A 459 13.57 -4.53 5.47
CA PHE A 459 15.00 -4.24 5.32
C PHE A 459 15.50 -4.57 3.91
N LEU A 460 15.25 -5.78 3.39
CA LEU A 460 15.70 -6.17 2.05
C LEU A 460 15.10 -5.27 0.96
N ALA A 461 13.84 -4.83 1.12
CA ALA A 461 13.20 -3.90 0.18
C ALA A 461 13.71 -2.45 0.30
N GLU A 462 14.23 -2.05 1.46
CA GLU A 462 14.85 -0.74 1.66
C GLU A 462 16.30 -0.72 1.18
N ARG A 463 17.08 -1.77 1.50
CA ARG A 463 18.46 -1.98 1.02
C ARG A 463 18.48 -2.03 -0.51
N TYR A 464 17.78 -2.97 -1.12
CA TYR A 464 17.75 -3.21 -2.57
C TYR A 464 16.73 -2.34 -3.31
N SER A 465 16.56 -1.10 -2.84
CA SER A 465 15.73 -0.08 -3.49
C SER A 465 16.42 0.60 -4.69
N GLY A 466 17.70 0.31 -4.95
CA GLY A 466 18.51 0.98 -5.97
C GLY A 466 18.88 2.43 -5.66
N ALA A 467 18.40 2.98 -4.53
CA ALA A 467 18.66 4.37 -4.10
C ALA A 467 19.79 4.49 -3.06
N ASN A 468 20.26 3.37 -2.51
CA ASN A 468 21.16 3.31 -1.35
C ASN A 468 22.52 2.66 -1.68
N GLY A 469 22.95 2.65 -2.94
CA GLY A 469 24.22 2.04 -3.40
C GLY A 469 24.17 0.51 -3.58
N TYR A 470 23.47 -0.22 -2.71
CA TYR A 470 23.42 -1.70 -2.65
C TYR A 470 22.68 -2.42 -3.81
N GLY A 471 22.49 -1.79 -4.97
CA GLY A 471 21.75 -2.38 -6.09
C GLY A 471 20.22 -2.40 -5.94
N LYS A 472 19.53 -3.01 -6.91
CA LYS A 472 18.07 -2.87 -7.12
C LYS A 472 17.36 -4.19 -7.45
N VAL A 473 16.45 -4.61 -6.56
CA VAL A 473 15.54 -5.73 -6.81
C VAL A 473 14.12 -5.23 -7.07
N VAL A 474 13.53 -5.62 -8.21
CA VAL A 474 12.18 -5.18 -8.63
C VAL A 474 11.17 -6.33 -8.70
N ASN A 475 11.65 -7.56 -8.92
CA ASN A 475 10.88 -8.79 -8.88
C ASN A 475 11.26 -9.58 -7.62
N TRP A 476 10.25 -10.10 -6.91
CA TRP A 476 10.42 -10.88 -5.69
C TRP A 476 9.57 -12.13 -5.79
N ILE A 477 10.21 -13.29 -5.94
CA ILE A 477 9.57 -14.61 -6.03
C ILE A 477 9.55 -15.18 -4.60
N LEU A 478 8.43 -15.76 -4.15
CA LEU A 478 8.32 -16.31 -2.79
C LEU A 478 8.24 -17.84 -2.81
N GLY A 479 9.25 -18.49 -2.24
CA GLY A 479 9.44 -19.95 -2.32
C GLY A 479 9.82 -20.42 -3.72
N ASN A 480 10.26 -21.67 -3.83
CA ASN A 480 10.39 -22.36 -5.12
C ASN A 480 9.22 -23.33 -5.32
N GLU A 481 8.81 -23.54 -6.58
CA GLU A 481 7.80 -24.51 -7.04
C GLU A 481 6.72 -24.87 -6.01
N VAL A 482 5.95 -23.88 -5.53
CA VAL A 482 5.32 -24.00 -4.20
C VAL A 482 4.11 -24.95 -4.14
N ASN A 483 3.76 -25.56 -5.27
CA ASN A 483 2.83 -26.67 -5.41
C ASN A 483 3.51 -28.03 -5.17
N ASN A 484 4.83 -28.16 -5.42
CA ASN A 484 5.69 -29.25 -4.95
C ASN A 484 6.03 -29.03 -3.46
N TYR A 485 5.02 -29.27 -2.63
CA TYR A 485 5.04 -28.95 -1.20
C TYR A 485 5.91 -29.90 -0.36
N ASN A 486 6.53 -30.92 -0.94
CA ASN A 486 7.43 -31.82 -0.21
C ASN A 486 8.90 -31.39 -0.31
N VAL A 487 9.41 -31.10 -1.51
CA VAL A 487 10.84 -30.78 -1.70
C VAL A 487 11.09 -29.27 -1.64
N TRP A 488 10.32 -28.47 -2.39
CA TRP A 488 10.66 -27.09 -2.71
C TRP A 488 9.95 -26.00 -1.90
N ASN A 489 8.92 -26.35 -1.13
CA ASN A 489 8.29 -25.46 -0.15
C ASN A 489 7.58 -26.27 0.96
N TYR A 490 8.33 -26.93 1.84
CA TYR A 490 7.77 -27.82 2.86
C TYR A 490 6.85 -27.10 3.84
N ALA A 491 5.59 -27.55 3.89
CA ALA A 491 4.53 -26.95 4.70
C ALA A 491 3.98 -27.89 5.79
N GLY A 492 4.43 -29.15 5.84
CA GLY A 492 3.95 -30.15 6.81
C GLY A 492 2.44 -30.40 6.73
N SER A 493 1.88 -30.49 5.52
CA SER A 493 0.49 -30.88 5.32
C SER A 493 0.24 -31.30 3.88
N THR A 494 -0.61 -32.30 3.69
CA THR A 494 -1.06 -32.82 2.38
C THR A 494 -2.33 -32.12 1.87
N SER A 495 -2.86 -31.13 2.59
CA SER A 495 -4.15 -30.50 2.29
C SER A 495 -4.00 -29.22 1.47
N LEU A 496 -4.40 -29.28 0.19
CA LEU A 496 -4.36 -28.18 -0.79
C LEU A 496 -4.89 -26.85 -0.20
N THR A 497 -6.10 -26.86 0.39
CA THR A 497 -6.72 -25.67 0.95
C THR A 497 -5.95 -25.11 2.16
N LYS A 498 -5.34 -25.97 3.00
CA LYS A 498 -4.52 -25.53 4.14
C LYS A 498 -3.21 -24.90 3.65
N ASN A 499 -2.50 -25.54 2.70
CA ASN A 499 -1.23 -25.03 2.18
C ASN A 499 -1.40 -23.75 1.37
N ALA A 500 -2.39 -23.69 0.47
CA ALA A 500 -2.71 -22.49 -0.29
C ALA A 500 -3.09 -21.30 0.62
N GLN A 501 -3.75 -21.55 1.77
CA GLN A 501 -4.04 -20.52 2.77
C GLN A 501 -2.79 -20.09 3.55
N ARG A 502 -1.93 -21.02 4.01
CA ARG A 502 -0.63 -20.68 4.64
C ARG A 502 0.24 -19.84 3.70
N TYR A 503 0.34 -20.25 2.44
CA TYR A 503 1.09 -19.54 1.41
C TYR A 503 0.46 -18.17 1.12
N ALA A 504 -0.87 -18.04 1.05
CA ALA A 504 -1.55 -16.76 0.90
C ALA A 504 -1.32 -15.78 2.07
N ASP A 505 -1.23 -16.27 3.32
CA ASP A 505 -0.86 -15.43 4.47
C ASP A 505 0.62 -15.00 4.44
N SER A 506 1.51 -15.86 3.93
CA SER A 506 2.95 -15.59 3.73
C SER A 506 3.18 -14.58 2.62
N PHE A 507 2.60 -14.82 1.44
CA PHE A 507 2.58 -13.90 0.31
C PHE A 507 2.02 -12.54 0.70
N ARG A 508 0.98 -12.50 1.54
CA ARG A 508 0.44 -11.23 2.06
C ARG A 508 1.41 -10.50 2.98
N LEU A 509 2.14 -11.20 3.84
CA LEU A 509 3.17 -10.59 4.70
C LEU A 509 4.25 -9.94 3.83
N VAL A 510 4.85 -10.73 2.93
CA VAL A 510 5.92 -10.32 1.99
C VAL A 510 5.45 -9.14 1.13
N SER A 511 4.31 -9.28 0.46
CA SER A 511 3.73 -8.23 -0.40
C SER A 511 3.37 -6.96 0.38
N SER A 512 2.98 -7.07 1.65
CA SER A 512 2.70 -5.89 2.48
C SER A 512 3.96 -5.20 2.99
N ALA A 513 5.03 -5.94 3.32
CA ALA A 513 6.31 -5.37 3.71
C ALA A 513 6.95 -4.66 2.50
N ILE A 514 7.32 -5.43 1.48
CA ILE A 514 8.08 -4.97 0.30
C ILE A 514 7.35 -3.83 -0.42
N ARG A 515 6.04 -3.95 -0.65
CA ARG A 515 5.31 -2.90 -1.39
C ARG A 515 5.04 -1.66 -0.54
N SER A 516 5.01 -1.76 0.80
CA SER A 516 4.92 -0.58 1.68
C SER A 516 6.18 0.28 1.69
N VAL A 517 7.28 -0.26 1.13
CA VAL A 517 8.58 0.38 0.92
C VAL A 517 8.71 0.87 -0.52
N ASN A 518 8.56 -0.05 -1.49
CA ASN A 518 8.68 0.18 -2.93
C ASN A 518 7.33 -0.03 -3.63
N LYS A 519 6.73 1.07 -4.12
CA LYS A 519 5.38 1.10 -4.73
C LYS A 519 5.20 0.11 -5.87
N ASN A 520 6.22 -0.05 -6.71
CA ASN A 520 6.15 -0.74 -8.00
C ASN A 520 6.89 -2.09 -7.99
N ALA A 521 7.36 -2.55 -6.83
CA ALA A 521 7.82 -3.92 -6.63
C ALA A 521 6.73 -4.93 -7.01
N ARG A 522 7.14 -5.97 -7.74
CA ARG A 522 6.29 -7.07 -8.17
C ARG A 522 6.61 -8.32 -7.37
N ILE A 523 5.57 -8.95 -6.83
CA ILE A 523 5.68 -10.20 -6.07
C ILE A 523 5.12 -11.34 -6.92
N TYR A 524 5.78 -12.49 -6.90
CA TYR A 524 5.50 -13.65 -7.74
C TYR A 524 5.32 -14.93 -6.91
N ILE A 525 4.41 -15.80 -7.34
CA ILE A 525 4.32 -17.21 -6.91
C ILE A 525 5.15 -18.06 -7.87
N SER A 526 6.02 -18.94 -7.37
CA SER A 526 6.75 -19.92 -8.21
C SER A 526 5.94 -21.20 -8.39
N LEU A 527 5.92 -21.76 -9.60
CA LEU A 527 5.12 -22.93 -10.00
C LEU A 527 5.86 -23.75 -11.07
N ASP A 528 5.75 -25.07 -10.98
CA ASP A 528 6.34 -26.02 -11.92
C ASP A 528 5.52 -26.22 -13.22
N HIS A 529 6.07 -27.01 -14.14
CA HIS A 529 5.43 -27.42 -15.39
C HIS A 529 4.28 -28.43 -15.21
N LEU A 530 4.07 -28.99 -14.01
CA LEU A 530 3.06 -30.03 -13.71
C LEU A 530 1.66 -29.41 -13.53
N TRP A 531 1.12 -28.91 -14.64
CA TRP A 531 -0.08 -28.07 -14.66
C TRP A 531 -1.35 -28.78 -14.15
N ASN A 532 -1.63 -29.99 -14.66
CA ASN A 532 -2.65 -30.90 -14.13
C ASN A 532 -2.10 -32.28 -13.72
N THR A 533 -0.87 -32.62 -14.07
CA THR A 533 -0.17 -33.80 -13.52
C THR A 533 0.02 -33.65 -12.00
N ARG A 534 -0.05 -34.76 -11.26
CA ARG A 534 0.25 -34.81 -9.83
C ARG A 534 1.19 -35.98 -9.53
N VAL A 535 2.34 -35.67 -8.95
CA VAL A 535 3.30 -36.66 -8.42
C VAL A 535 3.22 -36.73 -6.89
N PRO A 536 3.73 -37.79 -6.23
CA PRO A 536 3.87 -37.83 -4.77
C PRO A 536 4.54 -36.57 -4.22
N GLY A 537 4.06 -36.07 -3.07
CA GLY A 537 4.56 -34.83 -2.49
C GLY A 537 4.13 -33.52 -3.18
N SER A 538 3.29 -33.57 -4.22
CA SER A 538 2.83 -32.39 -4.97
C SER A 538 1.30 -32.18 -4.98
N PHE A 539 0.92 -30.95 -5.31
CA PHE A 539 -0.35 -30.61 -5.96
C PHE A 539 -0.08 -30.20 -7.40
N THR A 540 -1.08 -30.30 -8.27
CA THR A 540 -0.98 -29.72 -9.62
C THR A 540 -0.80 -28.20 -9.54
N SER A 541 0.07 -27.63 -10.38
CA SER A 541 0.34 -26.19 -10.41
C SER A 541 -0.94 -25.35 -10.61
N LYS A 542 -1.87 -25.81 -11.46
CA LYS A 542 -3.18 -25.18 -11.64
C LYS A 542 -4.01 -25.17 -10.35
N SER A 543 -4.15 -26.32 -9.70
CA SER A 543 -5.03 -26.47 -8.52
C SER A 543 -4.53 -25.63 -7.33
N PHE A 544 -3.20 -25.53 -7.17
CA PHE A 544 -2.58 -24.68 -6.17
C PHE A 544 -2.80 -23.19 -6.46
N LEU A 545 -2.55 -22.75 -7.69
CA LEU A 545 -2.79 -21.36 -8.13
C LEU A 545 -4.25 -20.93 -7.91
N ASP A 546 -5.20 -21.80 -8.26
CA ASP A 546 -6.64 -21.56 -8.05
C ASP A 546 -7.03 -21.52 -6.57
N ALA A 547 -6.41 -22.33 -5.72
CA ALA A 547 -6.61 -22.29 -4.26
C ALA A 547 -6.02 -21.02 -3.63
N PHE A 548 -4.80 -20.64 -4.03
CA PHE A 548 -4.09 -19.45 -3.56
C PHE A 548 -4.84 -18.16 -3.93
N ALA A 549 -5.28 -18.03 -5.19
CA ALA A 549 -6.06 -16.88 -5.63
C ALA A 549 -7.39 -16.74 -4.88
N ARG A 550 -8.07 -17.87 -4.59
CA ARG A 550 -9.27 -17.89 -3.73
C ARG A 550 -8.97 -17.41 -2.31
N ALA A 551 -7.91 -17.90 -1.66
CA ALA A 551 -7.51 -17.49 -0.31
C ALA A 551 -7.18 -15.98 -0.22
N LEU A 552 -6.41 -15.44 -1.18
CA LEU A 552 -6.14 -14.00 -1.26
C LEU A 552 -7.42 -13.16 -1.40
N LYS A 553 -8.34 -13.58 -2.28
CA LYS A 553 -9.66 -12.93 -2.49
C LYS A 553 -10.53 -12.96 -1.22
N GLN A 554 -10.55 -14.09 -0.50
CA GLN A 554 -11.30 -14.26 0.75
C GLN A 554 -10.80 -13.33 1.86
N GLN A 555 -9.51 -13.06 1.96
CA GLN A 555 -8.93 -12.15 2.97
C GLN A 555 -8.81 -10.68 2.54
N GLY A 556 -9.01 -10.38 1.26
CA GLY A 556 -8.83 -9.04 0.68
C GLY A 556 -7.81 -9.08 -0.45
N ASN A 557 -8.30 -8.94 -1.68
CA ASN A 557 -7.50 -9.21 -2.86
C ASN A 557 -6.32 -8.24 -2.99
N ILE A 558 -5.14 -8.80 -3.28
CA ILE A 558 -3.89 -8.08 -3.57
C ILE A 558 -3.33 -8.63 -4.88
N LYS A 559 -2.53 -7.82 -5.60
CA LYS A 559 -1.92 -8.27 -6.85
C LYS A 559 -0.77 -9.26 -6.57
N PHE A 560 -0.74 -10.32 -7.37
CA PHE A 560 0.39 -11.21 -7.57
C PHE A 560 0.75 -11.25 -9.06
N ASN A 561 1.84 -11.95 -9.38
CA ASN A 561 2.31 -12.31 -10.71
C ASN A 561 2.80 -13.76 -10.64
N ILE A 562 3.17 -14.40 -11.75
CA ILE A 562 3.54 -15.83 -11.77
C ILE A 562 4.99 -15.97 -12.26
N ALA A 563 5.80 -16.66 -11.47
CA ALA A 563 7.07 -17.23 -11.86
C ALA A 563 6.79 -18.69 -12.24
N TYR A 564 7.28 -19.13 -13.40
CA TYR A 564 6.90 -20.42 -13.98
C TYR A 564 8.11 -21.15 -14.51
N HIS A 565 8.17 -22.47 -14.29
CA HIS A 565 9.31 -23.32 -14.65
C HIS A 565 8.97 -24.31 -15.79
N PRO A 566 8.88 -23.85 -17.05
CA PRO A 566 8.41 -24.63 -18.21
C PRO A 566 9.48 -25.57 -18.78
N TYR A 567 10.06 -26.44 -17.94
CA TYR A 567 11.01 -27.47 -18.36
C TYR A 567 10.40 -28.47 -19.37
N PRO A 568 11.21 -29.09 -20.24
CA PRO A 568 10.75 -30.17 -21.13
C PRO A 568 10.12 -31.36 -20.38
N SER A 569 9.29 -32.12 -21.09
CA SER A 569 8.81 -33.43 -20.63
C SER A 569 9.25 -34.51 -21.64
N PRO A 570 10.13 -35.46 -21.26
CA PRO A 570 10.81 -35.57 -19.96
C PRO A 570 11.93 -34.53 -19.80
N LEU A 571 12.39 -34.27 -18.57
CA LEU A 571 13.47 -33.31 -18.27
C LEU A 571 14.78 -33.62 -19.03
N ILE A 572 15.07 -34.90 -19.22
CA ILE A 572 16.28 -35.44 -19.88
C ILE A 572 16.25 -35.36 -21.42
N ALA A 573 15.36 -34.56 -22.02
CA ALA A 573 15.27 -34.34 -23.45
C ALA A 573 15.10 -32.84 -23.80
N PRO A 574 15.97 -32.23 -24.62
CA PRO A 574 15.83 -30.81 -24.97
C PRO A 574 14.65 -30.52 -25.92
N GLU A 575 14.12 -31.52 -26.63
CA GLU A 575 13.16 -31.33 -27.74
C GLU A 575 11.71 -31.14 -27.27
N PHE A 576 11.44 -30.10 -26.49
CA PHE A 576 10.11 -29.81 -25.92
C PHE A 576 8.96 -29.76 -26.95
N TRP A 577 9.27 -29.53 -28.23
CA TRP A 577 8.31 -29.48 -29.33
C TRP A 577 7.93 -30.86 -29.91
N LYS A 578 8.66 -31.93 -29.54
CA LYS A 578 8.39 -33.31 -29.98
C LYS A 578 7.30 -34.01 -29.16
N ASN A 579 6.87 -33.43 -28.03
CA ASN A 579 5.81 -33.99 -27.17
C ASN A 579 6.08 -35.46 -26.76
N ILE A 580 7.29 -35.75 -26.30
CA ILE A 580 7.81 -37.11 -26.10
C ILE A 580 6.97 -37.93 -25.11
N CYS A 581 6.50 -37.31 -24.02
CA CYS A 581 5.61 -37.95 -23.04
C CYS A 581 4.11 -37.89 -23.39
N ASN A 582 3.75 -37.37 -24.58
CA ASN A 582 2.39 -37.12 -25.04
C ASN A 582 1.50 -36.30 -24.06
N ASP A 583 2.12 -35.43 -23.26
CA ASP A 583 1.51 -34.71 -22.14
C ASP A 583 1.28 -33.20 -22.38
N LEU A 584 1.56 -32.72 -23.60
CA LEU A 584 1.22 -31.38 -24.07
C LEU A 584 -0.07 -31.38 -24.90
N THR A 585 -1.10 -30.69 -24.41
CA THR A 585 -2.29 -30.33 -25.19
C THR A 585 -2.38 -28.81 -25.40
N LYS A 586 -3.23 -28.39 -26.35
CA LYS A 586 -3.60 -26.98 -26.57
C LYS A 586 -4.68 -26.47 -25.59
N SER A 587 -5.14 -27.31 -24.65
CA SER A 587 -6.26 -27.05 -23.75
C SER A 587 -5.82 -26.64 -22.34
N SER A 588 -6.71 -26.01 -21.57
CA SER A 588 -6.48 -25.76 -20.13
C SER A 588 -6.41 -27.02 -19.26
N TYR A 589 -6.69 -28.19 -19.84
CA TYR A 589 -6.62 -29.51 -19.19
C TYR A 589 -5.28 -30.22 -19.41
N SER A 590 -4.36 -29.63 -20.18
CA SER A 590 -3.01 -30.18 -20.42
C SER A 590 -2.35 -30.72 -19.13
N PRO A 591 -1.90 -31.99 -19.09
CA PRO A 591 -1.17 -32.53 -17.95
C PRO A 591 0.06 -31.70 -17.60
N VAL A 592 0.90 -31.41 -18.61
CA VAL A 592 2.06 -30.51 -18.50
C VAL A 592 1.85 -29.23 -19.30
N ILE A 593 2.45 -28.12 -18.84
CA ILE A 593 2.73 -26.95 -19.67
C ILE A 593 4.23 -26.67 -19.66
N ASN A 594 4.84 -26.73 -20.85
CA ASN A 594 6.20 -26.27 -21.07
C ASN A 594 6.24 -25.28 -22.24
N MET A 595 7.41 -25.02 -22.81
CA MET A 595 7.57 -24.08 -23.93
C MET A 595 6.70 -24.43 -25.16
N GLY A 596 6.48 -25.71 -25.46
CA GLY A 596 5.74 -26.16 -26.65
C GLY A 596 4.25 -25.78 -26.63
N ASN A 597 3.66 -25.63 -25.45
CA ASN A 597 2.26 -25.23 -25.26
C ASN A 597 2.10 -24.02 -24.31
N ILE A 598 3.15 -23.21 -24.09
CA ILE A 598 3.18 -22.10 -23.13
C ILE A 598 2.03 -21.08 -23.30
N ASN A 599 1.46 -20.99 -24.50
CA ASN A 599 0.28 -20.18 -24.77
C ASN A 599 -0.94 -20.59 -23.92
N VAL A 600 -1.07 -21.86 -23.52
CA VAL A 600 -2.10 -22.34 -22.58
C VAL A 600 -2.03 -21.58 -21.25
N LEU A 601 -0.84 -21.50 -20.63
CA LEU A 601 -0.62 -20.76 -19.39
C LEU A 601 -0.99 -19.28 -19.58
N THR A 602 -0.50 -18.64 -20.65
CA THR A 602 -0.77 -17.21 -20.84
C THR A 602 -2.25 -16.92 -21.09
N ASN A 603 -2.95 -17.77 -21.86
CA ASN A 603 -4.40 -17.69 -22.06
C ASN A 603 -5.16 -17.89 -20.74
N TYR A 604 -4.74 -18.87 -19.92
CA TYR A 604 -5.33 -19.14 -18.62
C TYR A 604 -5.18 -17.96 -17.66
N VAL A 605 -3.98 -17.39 -17.55
CA VAL A 605 -3.67 -16.24 -16.69
C VAL A 605 -4.44 -14.99 -17.16
N ARG A 606 -4.55 -14.77 -18.47
CA ARG A 606 -5.34 -13.66 -19.05
C ARG A 606 -6.82 -13.77 -18.67
N ARG A 607 -7.40 -14.97 -18.80
CA ARG A 607 -8.82 -15.25 -18.54
C ARG A 607 -9.16 -15.16 -17.05
N ASN A 608 -8.34 -15.72 -16.16
CA ASN A 608 -8.67 -15.85 -14.74
C ASN A 608 -8.14 -14.70 -13.86
N PHE A 609 -6.99 -14.10 -14.23
CA PHE A 609 -6.28 -13.09 -13.43
C PHE A 609 -6.06 -11.76 -14.17
N GLY A 610 -6.50 -11.65 -15.43
CA GLY A 610 -6.46 -10.43 -16.23
C GLY A 610 -5.09 -10.12 -16.85
N SER A 611 -5.10 -9.42 -17.99
CA SER A 611 -3.90 -9.07 -18.79
C SER A 611 -2.81 -8.29 -18.05
N SER A 612 -3.14 -7.62 -16.93
CA SER A 612 -2.14 -6.93 -16.11
C SER A 612 -1.26 -7.90 -15.29
N THR A 613 -1.72 -9.12 -15.02
CA THR A 613 -0.97 -10.14 -14.30
C THR A 613 0.13 -10.67 -15.22
N ARG A 614 1.39 -10.55 -14.78
CA ARG A 614 2.57 -10.86 -15.60
C ARG A 614 3.10 -12.25 -15.29
N ILE A 615 3.75 -12.84 -16.28
CA ILE A 615 4.50 -14.08 -16.15
C ILE A 615 5.98 -13.76 -16.30
N ILE A 616 6.84 -14.38 -15.51
CA ILE A 616 8.26 -14.54 -15.81
C ILE A 616 8.55 -16.03 -15.90
N LEU A 617 9.39 -16.42 -16.85
CA LEU A 617 10.02 -17.74 -16.79
C LEU A 617 11.31 -17.54 -16.01
N SER A 618 11.30 -18.01 -14.76
CA SER A 618 12.33 -17.74 -13.75
C SER A 618 13.48 -18.73 -13.81
N GLU A 619 13.20 -19.93 -14.32
CA GLU A 619 14.10 -21.07 -14.36
C GLU A 619 13.53 -22.03 -15.42
N GLN A 620 14.33 -22.38 -16.42
CA GLN A 620 14.06 -23.50 -17.32
C GLN A 620 15.35 -23.82 -18.07
N GLY A 621 15.65 -25.12 -18.17
CA GLY A 621 16.85 -25.64 -18.81
C GLY A 621 16.55 -26.69 -19.86
N PHE A 622 17.57 -26.97 -20.65
CA PHE A 622 17.57 -27.99 -21.70
C PHE A 622 18.88 -28.75 -21.60
N THR A 623 18.84 -30.09 -21.57
CA THR A 623 20.06 -30.90 -21.42
C THR A 623 20.85 -30.97 -22.72
N SER A 624 22.18 -30.94 -22.63
CA SER A 624 23.10 -31.23 -23.73
C SER A 624 23.50 -32.71 -23.84
N VAL A 625 22.92 -33.60 -23.03
CA VAL A 625 23.11 -35.06 -23.10
C VAL A 625 21.76 -35.74 -23.02
N LYS A 626 21.50 -36.69 -23.93
CA LYS A 626 20.25 -37.46 -24.00
C LYS A 626 20.59 -38.92 -24.24
N SER A 627 20.21 -39.81 -23.32
CA SER A 627 20.55 -41.24 -23.35
C SER A 627 22.07 -41.48 -23.56
N GLY A 628 22.91 -40.74 -22.84
CA GLY A 628 24.38 -40.75 -22.98
C GLY A 628 24.94 -39.97 -24.18
N ILE A 629 24.13 -39.69 -25.21
CA ILE A 629 24.58 -39.03 -26.45
C ILE A 629 24.66 -37.51 -26.27
N HIS A 630 25.78 -36.90 -26.70
CA HIS A 630 25.95 -35.45 -26.71
C HIS A 630 25.08 -34.76 -27.78
N VAL A 631 24.17 -33.89 -27.35
CA VAL A 631 23.17 -33.20 -28.18
C VAL A 631 23.23 -31.67 -28.08
N GLU A 632 24.44 -31.09 -27.91
CA GLU A 632 24.66 -29.64 -27.73
C GLU A 632 24.01 -28.75 -28.82
N LYS A 633 23.96 -29.19 -30.09
CA LYS A 633 23.26 -28.45 -31.15
C LYS A 633 21.75 -28.42 -30.90
N THR A 634 21.17 -29.52 -30.43
CA THR A 634 19.74 -29.63 -30.07
C THR A 634 19.41 -28.83 -28.82
N GLN A 635 20.29 -28.82 -27.82
CA GLN A 635 20.20 -27.92 -26.66
C GLN A 635 20.13 -26.46 -27.11
N ALA A 636 21.04 -26.04 -27.98
CA ALA A 636 21.11 -24.67 -28.49
C ALA A 636 19.89 -24.30 -29.36
N ALA A 637 19.36 -25.25 -30.13
CA ALA A 637 18.11 -25.08 -30.87
C ALA A 637 16.90 -24.86 -29.94
N ALA A 638 16.80 -25.65 -28.87
CA ALA A 638 15.76 -25.51 -27.85
C ALA A 638 15.83 -24.13 -27.14
N ILE A 639 17.04 -23.69 -26.76
CA ILE A 639 17.26 -22.38 -26.13
C ILE A 639 16.79 -21.24 -27.05
N ALA A 640 17.17 -21.25 -28.33
CA ALA A 640 16.75 -20.22 -29.28
C ALA A 640 15.22 -20.21 -29.50
N TYR A 641 14.62 -21.38 -29.69
CA TYR A 641 13.17 -21.53 -29.87
C TYR A 641 12.39 -21.05 -28.64
N ALA A 642 12.77 -21.50 -27.45
CA ALA A 642 12.15 -21.09 -26.19
C ALA A 642 12.30 -19.57 -25.92
N TYR A 643 13.46 -18.99 -26.23
CA TYR A 643 13.65 -17.54 -26.15
C TYR A 643 12.73 -16.78 -27.12
N TYR A 644 12.61 -17.20 -28.39
CA TYR A 644 11.73 -16.52 -29.35
C TYR A 644 10.24 -16.63 -28.97
N LEU A 645 9.78 -17.81 -28.54
CA LEU A 645 8.44 -17.98 -27.99
C LEU A 645 8.17 -17.02 -26.82
N THR A 646 9.18 -16.78 -25.98
CA THR A 646 9.09 -15.84 -24.85
C THR A 646 9.09 -14.39 -25.30
N GLU A 647 10.01 -13.99 -26.18
CA GLU A 647 10.21 -12.62 -26.64
C GLU A 647 8.94 -12.05 -27.31
N PHE A 648 8.30 -12.84 -28.18
CA PHE A 648 7.11 -12.40 -28.91
C PHE A 648 5.78 -12.67 -28.17
N ASN A 649 5.77 -13.37 -27.03
CA ASN A 649 4.56 -13.50 -26.20
C ASN A 649 4.29 -12.23 -25.36
N PRO A 650 3.11 -11.58 -25.46
CA PRO A 650 2.83 -10.31 -24.79
C PRO A 650 2.53 -10.41 -23.28
N MET A 651 2.54 -11.61 -22.69
CA MET A 651 2.27 -11.82 -21.25
C MET A 651 3.49 -12.24 -20.42
N ILE A 652 4.53 -12.73 -21.08
CA ILE A 652 5.78 -13.14 -20.46
C ILE A 652 6.77 -11.96 -20.51
N ASP A 653 7.41 -11.64 -19.38
CA ASP A 653 8.31 -10.49 -19.22
C ASP A 653 9.81 -10.87 -19.20
N SER A 654 10.17 -12.15 -19.02
CA SER A 654 11.55 -12.64 -19.09
C SER A 654 11.64 -14.13 -19.43
N PHE A 655 12.74 -14.53 -20.06
CA PHE A 655 13.23 -15.91 -20.20
C PHE A 655 14.56 -15.99 -19.45
N ILE A 656 14.59 -16.60 -18.27
CA ILE A 656 15.80 -16.71 -17.44
C ILE A 656 16.32 -18.14 -17.55
N LEU A 657 17.33 -18.36 -18.40
CA LEU A 657 17.88 -19.69 -18.64
C LEU A 657 18.49 -20.25 -17.36
N HIS A 658 18.15 -21.50 -17.05
CA HIS A 658 18.87 -22.35 -16.13
C HIS A 658 19.72 -23.32 -16.98
N ARG A 659 21.05 -23.29 -16.94
CA ARG A 659 21.94 -22.57 -16.01
C ARG A 659 23.21 -22.03 -16.68
N HIS A 660 24.06 -21.35 -15.90
CA HIS A 660 25.30 -20.75 -16.41
C HIS A 660 26.34 -21.83 -16.77
N ILE A 661 26.58 -22.76 -15.86
CA ILE A 661 27.58 -23.84 -15.92
C ILE A 661 26.89 -25.13 -15.47
N ASP A 662 27.18 -26.28 -16.06
CA ASP A 662 26.64 -27.57 -15.56
C ASP A 662 26.97 -27.77 -14.07
N HIS A 663 26.10 -28.48 -13.35
CA HIS A 663 26.26 -28.74 -11.92
C HIS A 663 26.35 -30.25 -11.68
N LYS A 664 27.32 -30.70 -10.88
CA LYS A 664 27.60 -32.14 -10.69
C LYS A 664 26.35 -32.95 -10.34
N VAL A 665 25.59 -32.51 -9.34
CA VAL A 665 24.37 -33.19 -8.85
C VAL A 665 23.25 -33.27 -9.90
N GLU A 666 23.25 -32.37 -10.90
CA GLU A 666 22.28 -32.37 -11.99
C GLU A 666 22.76 -33.23 -13.17
N MET A 667 24.06 -33.20 -13.49
CA MET A 667 24.69 -34.12 -14.44
C MET A 667 24.46 -35.58 -14.05
N ASP A 668 24.54 -35.87 -12.75
CA ASP A 668 24.25 -37.18 -12.15
C ASP A 668 22.77 -37.62 -12.30
N GLN A 669 21.88 -36.67 -12.60
CA GLN A 669 20.45 -36.90 -12.91
C GLN A 669 20.17 -36.84 -14.43
N GLY A 670 21.21 -36.78 -15.28
CA GLY A 670 21.08 -36.65 -16.73
C GLY A 670 20.85 -35.22 -17.25
N LEU A 671 20.97 -34.21 -16.38
CA LEU A 671 20.58 -32.82 -16.64
C LEU A 671 21.82 -31.93 -16.86
N TYR A 672 22.30 -31.89 -18.10
CA TYR A 672 23.46 -31.11 -18.53
C TYR A 672 23.01 -29.73 -19.04
N LEU A 673 22.49 -28.91 -18.12
CA LEU A 673 21.69 -27.70 -18.41
C LEU A 673 22.50 -26.41 -18.66
N GLY A 674 23.82 -26.43 -18.43
CA GLY A 674 24.70 -25.26 -18.51
C GLY A 674 25.00 -24.76 -19.93
N LEU A 675 25.44 -23.49 -20.03
CA LEU A 675 26.08 -22.92 -21.21
C LEU A 675 27.59 -23.21 -21.25
N TRP A 676 28.23 -23.35 -20.08
CA TRP A 676 29.51 -24.04 -19.91
C TRP A 676 29.29 -25.51 -19.52
N LYS A 677 30.20 -26.39 -19.92
CA LYS A 677 30.44 -27.66 -19.22
C LYS A 677 31.07 -27.37 -17.85
N ASN A 678 30.74 -28.17 -16.84
CA ASN A 678 31.46 -28.19 -15.57
C ASN A 678 32.90 -28.68 -15.80
N LYS A 679 33.86 -28.30 -14.95
CA LYS A 679 35.16 -28.98 -14.90
C LYS A 679 34.99 -30.38 -14.27
N PRO A 680 35.83 -31.37 -14.64
CA PRO A 680 35.88 -32.64 -13.91
C PRO A 680 36.13 -32.40 -12.42
N ASN A 681 35.48 -33.20 -11.58
CA ASN A 681 35.62 -33.21 -10.11
C ASN A 681 35.30 -31.90 -9.37
N THR A 682 34.67 -30.90 -10.03
CA THR A 682 34.16 -29.67 -9.39
C THR A 682 32.64 -29.68 -9.25
N MET A 683 32.07 -28.77 -8.45
CA MET A 683 30.61 -28.67 -8.27
C MET A 683 29.92 -27.82 -9.36
N GLU A 684 30.44 -26.63 -9.65
CA GLU A 684 29.93 -25.70 -10.67
C GLU A 684 31.02 -24.73 -11.17
N ASP A 685 32.11 -25.25 -11.77
CA ASP A 685 33.20 -24.42 -12.29
C ASP A 685 33.29 -24.50 -13.83
N PRO A 686 33.55 -23.38 -14.53
CA PRO A 686 33.48 -23.31 -15.98
C PRO A 686 34.65 -24.04 -16.63
N GLY A 687 34.34 -25.13 -17.35
CA GLY A 687 35.27 -25.89 -18.19
C GLY A 687 35.28 -25.37 -19.63
N GLN A 688 34.50 -26.00 -20.51
CA GLN A 688 34.41 -25.66 -21.94
C GLN A 688 33.09 -24.94 -22.26
N LYS A 689 33.13 -23.86 -23.06
CA LYS A 689 31.92 -23.21 -23.58
C LYS A 689 31.22 -24.13 -24.58
N LYS A 690 29.96 -24.52 -24.31
CA LYS A 690 29.15 -25.36 -25.21
C LYS A 690 28.75 -24.61 -26.48
N TYR A 691 28.30 -25.32 -27.50
CA TYR A 691 27.72 -24.75 -28.73
C TYR A 691 26.63 -23.70 -28.44
N ALA A 692 25.81 -23.95 -27.40
CA ALA A 692 24.79 -23.04 -26.92
C ALA A 692 25.31 -21.64 -26.51
N TRP A 693 26.58 -21.49 -26.14
CA TRP A 693 27.17 -20.20 -25.72
C TRP A 693 27.00 -19.11 -26.79
N LYS A 694 27.47 -19.39 -28.02
CA LYS A 694 27.43 -18.43 -29.13
C LYS A 694 25.99 -18.14 -29.56
N VAL A 695 25.11 -19.14 -29.48
CA VAL A 695 23.68 -18.98 -29.77
C VAL A 695 23.01 -18.06 -28.74
N PHE A 696 23.15 -18.36 -27.45
CA PHE A 696 22.58 -17.54 -26.37
C PHE A 696 23.14 -16.12 -26.36
N LYS A 697 24.44 -15.93 -26.64
CA LYS A 697 25.06 -14.60 -26.78
C LYS A 697 24.38 -13.75 -27.87
N TYR A 698 24.13 -14.33 -29.05
CA TYR A 698 23.74 -13.55 -30.23
C TYR A 698 22.27 -13.63 -30.66
N MET A 699 21.46 -14.57 -30.12
CA MET A 699 20.08 -14.82 -30.57
C MET A 699 19.13 -13.61 -30.51
N ASP A 700 19.39 -12.63 -29.66
CA ASP A 700 18.60 -11.39 -29.50
C ASP A 700 19.26 -10.13 -30.11
N THR A 701 20.30 -10.32 -30.93
CA THR A 701 21.10 -9.23 -31.55
C THR A 701 20.89 -9.16 -33.07
N ARG A 702 21.51 -8.18 -33.75
CA ARG A 702 21.53 -8.13 -35.23
C ARG A 702 22.05 -9.42 -35.90
N TYR A 703 22.84 -10.23 -35.19
CA TYR A 703 23.34 -11.52 -35.66
C TYR A 703 22.42 -12.73 -35.36
N SER A 704 21.24 -12.49 -34.77
CA SER A 704 20.23 -13.50 -34.39
C SER A 704 20.06 -14.61 -35.43
N ASN A 705 19.81 -14.26 -36.69
CA ASN A 705 19.62 -15.24 -37.76
C ASN A 705 20.89 -16.07 -38.06
N LYS A 706 22.09 -15.44 -38.07
CA LYS A 706 23.37 -16.12 -38.31
C LYS A 706 23.61 -17.24 -37.29
N TYR A 707 23.25 -17.01 -36.03
CA TYR A 707 23.47 -17.97 -34.94
C TYR A 707 22.25 -18.85 -34.62
N SER A 708 21.10 -18.68 -35.27
CA SER A 708 19.92 -19.52 -35.03
C SER A 708 19.35 -20.24 -36.26
N LYS A 709 19.73 -19.90 -37.50
CA LYS A 709 19.20 -20.56 -38.72
C LYS A 709 19.36 -22.09 -38.69
N PHE A 710 20.46 -22.60 -38.13
CA PHE A 710 20.72 -24.05 -38.00
C PHE A 710 19.63 -24.80 -37.22
N ALA A 711 18.99 -24.14 -36.25
CA ALA A 711 18.00 -24.74 -35.36
C ALA A 711 16.71 -25.12 -36.12
N LEU A 712 16.38 -24.43 -37.22
CA LEU A 712 15.20 -24.70 -38.02
C LEU A 712 15.20 -26.14 -38.58
N ASN A 713 16.36 -26.64 -39.00
CA ASN A 713 16.52 -28.02 -39.47
C ASN A 713 16.26 -29.02 -38.33
N ILE A 714 16.90 -28.81 -37.17
CA ILE A 714 16.76 -29.66 -35.97
C ILE A 714 15.31 -29.67 -35.43
N ILE A 715 14.61 -28.54 -35.54
CA ILE A 715 13.20 -28.43 -35.12
C ILE A 715 12.26 -29.11 -36.13
N GLY A 716 12.63 -29.14 -37.42
CA GLY A 716 11.77 -29.57 -38.52
C GLY A 716 10.85 -28.45 -39.04
N ALA A 717 11.30 -27.19 -39.02
CA ALA A 717 10.50 -26.02 -39.34
C ALA A 717 11.03 -25.24 -40.56
N ARG A 718 10.15 -24.89 -41.50
CA ARG A 718 10.52 -24.12 -42.72
C ARG A 718 11.02 -22.71 -42.41
N SER A 719 10.47 -22.07 -41.37
CA SER A 719 10.90 -20.73 -40.92
C SER A 719 10.53 -20.45 -39.47
N TRP A 720 11.12 -19.41 -38.87
CA TRP A 720 10.68 -18.90 -37.56
C TRP A 720 9.26 -18.32 -37.60
N TYR A 721 8.82 -17.75 -38.72
CA TYR A 721 7.45 -17.23 -38.87
C TYR A 721 6.38 -18.32 -38.75
N SER A 722 6.68 -19.55 -39.22
CA SER A 722 5.76 -20.70 -39.13
C SER A 722 5.61 -21.29 -37.73
N ILE A 723 6.50 -20.98 -36.77
CA ILE A 723 6.49 -21.58 -35.42
C ILE A 723 6.48 -20.57 -34.26
N ILE A 724 6.79 -19.29 -34.50
CA ILE A 724 6.77 -18.24 -33.48
C ILE A 724 5.64 -17.23 -33.76
N PRO A 725 4.53 -17.24 -32.99
CA PRO A 725 3.48 -16.25 -33.13
C PRO A 725 4.00 -14.81 -32.94
N ASN A 726 3.70 -13.93 -33.89
CA ASN A 726 4.18 -12.54 -33.94
C ASN A 726 5.70 -12.36 -34.13
N PHE A 727 6.41 -13.33 -34.73
CA PHE A 727 7.83 -13.18 -35.05
C PHE A 727 8.12 -11.90 -35.85
N ARG A 728 9.06 -11.07 -35.36
CA ARG A 728 9.50 -9.84 -36.01
C ARG A 728 11.02 -9.71 -35.86
N PRO A 729 11.84 -10.26 -36.79
CA PRO A 729 13.30 -10.30 -36.63
C PRO A 729 13.95 -8.92 -36.66
N SER A 730 13.28 -7.92 -37.25
CA SER A 730 13.66 -6.50 -37.16
C SER A 730 13.78 -6.00 -35.71
N ARG A 731 13.06 -6.60 -34.75
CA ARG A 731 13.16 -6.29 -33.31
C ARG A 731 14.59 -6.43 -32.79
N PHE A 732 15.33 -7.45 -33.24
CA PHE A 732 16.70 -7.73 -32.79
C PHE A 732 17.76 -6.79 -33.34
N ARG A 733 17.45 -6.03 -34.41
CA ARG A 733 18.36 -5.00 -34.96
C ARG A 733 18.53 -3.78 -34.04
N TYR A 734 17.60 -3.57 -33.10
CA TYR A 734 17.52 -2.37 -32.25
C TYR A 734 17.53 -2.69 -30.74
N MET A 735 17.86 -3.92 -30.34
CA MET A 735 17.86 -4.31 -28.92
C MET A 735 19.09 -3.85 -28.13
N TYR A 736 20.20 -3.62 -28.81
CA TYR A 736 21.50 -3.24 -28.24
C TYR A 736 21.97 -2.00 -29.00
#